data_AF-A0A2D7NA33-F1
#
_entry.id   AF-A0A2D7NA33-F1
#
_cell.length_a   1.000
_cell.length_b   1.000
_cell.length_c   1.000
_cell.angle_alpha   90.00
_cell.angle_beta   90.00
_cell.angle_gamma   90.00
#
_symmetry.space_group_name_H-M   'P 1'
#
loop_
_entity.id
_entity.type
_entity.pdbx_description
1 polymer ?
#
loop_
_entity_poly.entity_id
_entity_poly.type
_entity_poly.pdbx_seq_one_letter_code
_entity_poly.pdbx_strand_id
1 'polypeptide(L)'
;MLKILIFLVSFSLINAQIGDLIWEENFNNLDNWIKVTGNGVWGWGNGELQYYIEDNIEISSIPNESNNNALKIIAKNESGSNFSDQWGNPLYYTSGKVTTQSKVSIKYGMIEARVRIPDINLGGWPAVWLLGSANYEWPRNGEMDMMEMGSRQSFRDLHDQHNGGDGANNSNVNQVVGANAIFYSDDALTPNNPTGAASISWDPDDDYCRPYYNYSNPLNGRFLIYRKYWDEDSIRFTVTDNDIEYDLYTEPFMIDEESDEFKNPFYLIVNLAIGGLFTDSQYLGGDGLPISMPFPSEMYVDYIKVYEWNQQGEVNLGPPSSQSGVFGIFTDNTATSNSLEAGVNSEIYVWEGTLTDGTIAPYEGSNGITWASTGLGWFGAGIMSVQPVNLSNFGDGFLKFMIKIPSNISFQIGIIDVWGNQSYVEFPANQTTYGLVRDGNWGQASIPVSEIRGEFIDLRMLSYEFVILEVNGTSCEFAIDDIYWDGGYDPCEGIICEDGEICEEGECVLDPCYEIYCEGGEVCIEGECIDIPIDPCENIICNEGQECQGGECVDLPSDPIVTFLVDMTNEEIDDSGVYVSGSDLQLAGPSGLLMTEQSDNIWSLTISPTPGTYTYKFRNGFYDYWDGPGWEPDLPDECGFGQWNDRQFIFENSDLVLGPYYFGSCEISEQQLIEGDINNDGEVNIIDIIYVVNIILGDSISSESADFNQDGLINIFDILQLVNIIIIE
;
A
#
# COMPACT_ATOMS: atom_id res chain seq x y z
N MET A 1 29.10 57.09 47.90
CA MET A 1 28.79 55.84 48.62
C MET A 1 27.70 55.15 47.81
N LEU A 2 28.04 53.98 47.26
CA LEU A 2 27.21 52.97 46.57
C LEU A 2 26.22 53.42 45.47
N LYS A 3 26.58 53.18 44.20
CA LYS A 3 25.63 53.00 43.09
C LYS A 3 25.48 51.49 42.87
N ILE A 4 24.26 50.98 43.04
CA ILE A 4 23.87 49.59 42.79
C ILE A 4 23.67 49.43 41.28
N LEU A 5 24.38 48.45 40.69
CA LEU A 5 24.22 48.01 39.32
C LEU A 5 23.23 46.84 39.33
N ILE A 6 22.09 46.99 38.65
CA ILE A 6 21.13 45.91 38.44
C ILE A 6 21.58 45.14 37.18
N PHE A 7 21.95 43.88 37.36
CA PHE A 7 22.17 42.94 36.26
C PHE A 7 20.81 42.39 35.82
N LEU A 8 20.41 42.66 34.58
CA LEU A 8 19.34 41.95 33.91
C LEU A 8 19.90 40.61 33.45
N VAL A 9 19.42 39.51 34.03
CA VAL A 9 19.63 38.16 33.54
C VAL A 9 18.59 37.92 32.45
N SER A 10 19.04 37.80 31.20
CA SER A 10 18.21 37.29 30.11
C SER A 10 18.01 35.79 30.36
N PHE A 11 16.80 35.40 30.76
CA PHE A 11 16.38 34.01 30.66
C PHE A 11 16.16 33.71 29.16
N SER A 12 17.05 32.93 28.57
CA SER A 12 16.73 32.21 27.34
C SER A 12 15.63 31.21 27.72
N LEU A 13 14.46 31.30 27.11
CA LEU A 13 13.45 30.26 27.21
C LEU A 13 14.08 28.98 26.63
N ILE A 14 14.21 27.95 27.46
CA ILE A 14 14.56 26.61 26.99
C ILE A 14 13.25 26.07 26.41
N ASN A 15 13.10 26.14 25.09
CA ASN A 15 11.99 25.49 24.41
C ASN A 15 12.18 23.98 24.52
N ALA A 16 11.09 23.22 24.66
CA ALA A 16 11.16 21.77 24.54
C ALA A 16 11.63 21.41 23.13
N GLN A 17 12.52 20.42 23.02
CA GLN A 17 13.11 20.04 21.74
C GLN A 17 12.11 19.33 20.84
N ILE A 18 11.22 18.53 21.46
CA ILE A 18 10.01 18.01 20.85
C ILE A 18 8.89 19.03 21.09
N GLY A 19 8.27 19.49 20.02
CA GLY A 19 7.16 20.44 20.03
C GLY A 19 5.81 19.73 19.85
N ASP A 20 4.90 20.38 19.14
CA ASP A 20 3.51 19.96 19.01
C ASP A 20 3.37 18.71 18.12
N LEU A 21 2.33 17.90 18.35
CA LEU A 21 1.92 16.82 17.44
C LEU A 21 1.24 17.48 16.22
N ILE A 22 1.81 17.27 15.02
CA ILE A 22 1.35 17.91 13.79
C ILE A 22 0.64 16.94 12.83
N TRP A 23 0.80 15.63 13.03
CA TRP A 23 0.05 14.60 12.31
C TRP A 23 0.12 13.25 13.04
N GLU A 24 -0.94 12.46 12.96
CA GLU A 24 -0.95 11.08 13.45
C GLU A 24 -1.78 10.15 12.55
N GLU A 25 -1.36 8.90 12.53
CA GLU A 25 -2.05 7.76 11.92
C GLU A 25 -2.21 6.70 13.00
N ASN A 26 -3.47 6.42 13.38
CA ASN A 26 -3.85 5.39 14.35
C ASN A 26 -4.49 4.16 13.65
N PHE A 27 -4.44 4.10 12.31
CA PHE A 27 -4.97 3.03 11.47
C PHE A 27 -6.44 2.70 11.74
N ASN A 28 -7.26 3.75 11.88
CA ASN A 28 -8.72 3.64 11.85
C ASN A 28 -9.25 3.40 10.42
N ASN A 29 -8.48 3.83 9.41
CA ASN A 29 -8.70 3.56 7.99
C ASN A 29 -7.35 3.59 7.25
N LEU A 30 -7.37 3.44 5.92
CA LEU A 30 -6.16 3.50 5.07
C LEU A 30 -6.23 4.65 4.04
N ASP A 31 -6.98 5.72 4.29
CA ASP A 31 -7.23 6.79 3.30
C ASP A 31 -5.96 7.56 2.92
N ASN A 32 -5.00 7.61 3.86
CA ASN A 32 -3.66 8.19 3.70
C ASN A 32 -2.68 7.26 2.96
N TRP A 33 -3.06 6.03 2.64
CA TRP A 33 -2.17 4.98 2.17
C TRP A 33 -2.59 4.44 0.80
N ILE A 34 -1.59 4.16 -0.03
CA ILE A 34 -1.73 3.43 -1.30
C ILE A 34 -1.18 2.03 -1.07
N LYS A 35 -1.99 1.02 -1.39
CA LYS A 35 -1.55 -0.38 -1.38
C LYS A 35 -0.76 -0.66 -2.65
N VAL A 36 0.48 -1.14 -2.50
CA VAL A 36 1.38 -1.43 -3.62
C VAL A 36 1.24 -2.90 -4.02
N THR A 37 1.11 -3.16 -5.31
CA THR A 37 0.99 -4.51 -5.87
C THR A 37 2.16 -4.82 -6.81
N GLY A 38 2.66 -6.05 -6.78
CA GLY A 38 3.71 -6.54 -7.70
C GLY A 38 5.04 -6.89 -7.03
N ASN A 39 6.00 -7.29 -7.86
CA ASN A 39 7.38 -7.61 -7.46
C ASN A 39 8.42 -6.56 -7.94
N GLY A 40 7.94 -5.44 -8.52
CA GLY A 40 8.81 -4.36 -8.99
C GLY A 40 9.82 -4.79 -10.05
N VAL A 41 10.87 -3.98 -10.23
CA VAL A 41 12.00 -4.31 -11.11
C VAL A 41 13.00 -5.15 -10.33
N TRP A 42 13.27 -6.38 -10.76
CA TRP A 42 14.19 -7.34 -10.12
C TRP A 42 13.94 -7.51 -8.60
N GLY A 43 12.70 -7.75 -8.19
CA GLY A 43 12.37 -7.87 -6.77
C GLY A 43 12.66 -6.58 -6.01
N TRP A 44 12.08 -5.48 -6.50
CA TRP A 44 12.25 -4.12 -5.96
C TRP A 44 13.70 -3.64 -5.86
N GLY A 45 14.56 -4.06 -6.79
CA GLY A 45 15.98 -3.69 -6.84
C GLY A 45 16.87 -4.52 -5.91
N ASN A 46 16.28 -5.36 -5.07
CA ASN A 46 16.97 -6.11 -4.02
C ASN A 46 16.89 -7.63 -4.22
N GLY A 47 16.29 -8.11 -5.31
CA GLY A 47 16.07 -9.54 -5.55
C GLY A 47 15.06 -10.16 -4.58
N GLU A 48 14.11 -9.38 -4.08
CA GLU A 48 13.04 -9.82 -3.20
C GLU A 48 12.12 -10.87 -3.86
N LEU A 49 11.61 -11.82 -3.07
CA LEU A 49 10.91 -13.02 -3.56
C LEU A 49 9.38 -12.93 -3.51
N GLN A 50 8.83 -11.93 -2.83
CA GLN A 50 7.38 -11.77 -2.67
C GLN A 50 6.75 -11.00 -3.82
N TYR A 51 5.51 -11.34 -4.14
CA TYR A 51 4.60 -10.50 -4.89
C TYR A 51 3.72 -9.74 -3.90
N TYR A 52 3.83 -8.41 -3.83
CA TYR A 52 2.94 -7.63 -2.97
C TYR A 52 1.50 -7.64 -3.51
N ILE A 53 0.52 -7.80 -2.63
CA ILE A 53 -0.91 -7.80 -2.96
C ILE A 53 -1.71 -7.04 -1.89
N GLU A 54 -2.84 -6.49 -2.32
CA GLU A 54 -3.73 -5.73 -1.44
C GLU A 54 -4.40 -6.58 -0.36
N ASP A 55 -4.69 -7.85 -0.65
CA ASP A 55 -5.34 -8.81 0.27
C ASP A 55 -4.48 -9.20 1.48
N ASN A 56 -3.20 -8.81 1.45
CA ASN A 56 -2.27 -9.02 2.56
C ASN A 56 -2.10 -7.76 3.42
N ILE A 57 -2.99 -6.77 3.25
CA ILE A 57 -3.02 -5.50 3.98
C ILE A 57 -4.42 -5.28 4.54
N GLU A 58 -4.54 -5.29 5.86
CA GLU A 58 -5.80 -5.00 6.55
C GLU A 58 -5.58 -4.20 7.83
N ILE A 59 -6.65 -3.61 8.34
CA ILE A 59 -6.69 -3.05 9.68
C ILE A 59 -7.20 -4.14 10.61
N SER A 60 -6.49 -4.37 11.71
CA SER A 60 -6.82 -5.43 12.65
C SER A 60 -6.60 -4.96 14.08
N SER A 61 -7.46 -5.43 14.99
CA SER A 61 -7.25 -5.21 16.42
C SER A 61 -5.91 -5.77 16.88
N ILE A 62 -5.23 -5.05 17.75
CA ILE A 62 -3.96 -5.49 18.31
C ILE A 62 -4.22 -6.58 19.36
N PRO A 63 -3.55 -7.75 19.28
CA PRO A 63 -3.73 -8.80 20.26
C PRO A 63 -3.44 -8.32 21.69
N ASN A 64 -4.43 -8.44 22.57
CA ASN A 64 -4.40 -8.02 23.98
C ASN A 64 -4.43 -6.49 24.23
N GLU A 65 -4.76 -5.68 23.23
CA GLU A 65 -5.05 -4.25 23.39
C GLU A 65 -6.47 -3.98 22.88
N SER A 66 -7.44 -3.97 23.80
CA SER A 66 -8.85 -3.71 23.47
C SER A 66 -9.02 -2.30 22.90
N ASN A 67 -9.84 -2.17 21.86
CA ASN A 67 -10.12 -0.91 21.15
C ASN A 67 -8.88 -0.23 20.56
N ASN A 68 -7.81 -0.98 20.28
CA ASN A 68 -6.66 -0.49 19.56
C ASN A 68 -6.47 -1.25 18.25
N ASN A 69 -6.41 -0.51 17.14
CA ASN A 69 -6.26 -1.07 15.80
C ASN A 69 -4.85 -0.79 15.27
N ALA A 70 -4.41 -1.64 14.36
CA ALA A 70 -3.13 -1.50 13.69
C ALA A 70 -3.27 -1.84 12.22
N LEU A 71 -2.40 -1.25 11.41
CA LEU A 71 -2.06 -1.81 10.11
C LEU A 71 -1.44 -3.20 10.32
N LYS A 72 -2.07 -4.24 9.77
CA LYS A 72 -1.54 -5.60 9.72
C LYS A 72 -1.09 -5.93 8.30
N ILE A 73 0.18 -6.28 8.17
CA ILE A 73 0.78 -6.79 6.94
C ILE A 73 1.03 -8.30 7.09
N ILE A 74 0.50 -9.09 6.18
CA ILE A 74 0.56 -10.55 6.22
C ILE A 74 1.48 -11.08 5.12
N ALA A 75 2.57 -11.74 5.50
CA ALA A 75 3.40 -12.52 4.59
C ALA A 75 2.89 -13.97 4.52
N LYS A 76 2.77 -14.53 3.32
CA LYS A 76 2.30 -15.91 3.08
C LYS A 76 3.24 -16.66 2.13
N ASN A 77 3.33 -17.98 2.33
CA ASN A 77 3.85 -18.90 1.33
C ASN A 77 2.69 -19.28 0.40
N GLU A 78 2.57 -18.54 -0.68
CA GLU A 78 1.43 -18.54 -1.59
C GLU A 78 1.93 -18.37 -3.02
N SER A 79 1.46 -19.23 -3.92
CA SER A 79 1.85 -19.23 -5.32
C SER A 79 0.61 -19.24 -6.20
N GLY A 80 0.68 -18.63 -7.38
CA GLY A 80 -0.44 -18.57 -8.32
C GLY A 80 0.03 -18.14 -9.70
N SER A 81 -0.79 -18.36 -10.73
CA SER A 81 -0.45 -17.97 -12.11
C SER A 81 -0.22 -16.47 -12.30
N ASN A 82 -0.76 -15.66 -11.38
CA ASN A 82 -0.65 -14.21 -11.40
C ASN A 82 0.57 -13.68 -10.64
N PHE A 83 1.27 -14.54 -9.90
CA PHE A 83 2.44 -14.15 -9.10
C PHE A 83 3.69 -14.52 -9.87
N SER A 84 4.19 -13.57 -10.65
CA SER A 84 5.42 -13.75 -11.40
C SER A 84 6.29 -12.50 -11.33
N ASP A 85 7.60 -12.71 -11.47
CA ASP A 85 8.55 -11.61 -11.64
C ASP A 85 8.39 -10.95 -13.02
N GLN A 86 9.13 -9.87 -13.26
CA GLN A 86 9.12 -9.15 -14.53
C GLN A 86 9.48 -10.00 -15.78
N TRP A 87 10.08 -11.18 -15.59
CA TRP A 87 10.44 -12.12 -16.65
C TRP A 87 9.42 -13.27 -16.81
N GLY A 88 8.36 -13.26 -16.01
CA GLY A 88 7.31 -14.28 -16.02
C GLY A 88 7.68 -15.56 -15.26
N ASN A 89 8.74 -15.54 -14.44
CA ASN A 89 9.04 -16.69 -13.57
C ASN A 89 8.09 -16.69 -12.37
N PRO A 90 7.59 -17.85 -11.93
CA PRO A 90 6.66 -17.92 -10.81
C PRO A 90 7.32 -17.49 -9.49
N LEU A 91 6.57 -16.77 -8.68
CA LEU A 91 6.90 -16.44 -7.30
C LEU A 91 6.06 -17.31 -6.35
N TYR A 92 6.62 -17.59 -5.18
CA TYR A 92 6.04 -18.52 -4.19
C TYR A 92 5.68 -17.84 -2.87
N TYR A 93 5.76 -16.51 -2.82
CA TYR A 93 5.43 -15.75 -1.63
C TYR A 93 4.61 -14.53 -1.99
N THR A 94 3.69 -14.17 -1.10
CA THR A 94 2.94 -12.91 -1.16
C THR A 94 3.13 -12.14 0.14
N SER A 95 3.01 -10.82 0.09
CA SER A 95 3.10 -9.95 1.26
C SER A 95 2.35 -8.63 1.03
N GLY A 96 2.46 -7.67 1.96
CA GLY A 96 1.92 -6.33 1.82
C GLY A 96 2.99 -5.23 1.83
N LYS A 97 2.70 -4.15 1.10
CA LYS A 97 3.45 -2.89 1.08
C LYS A 97 2.47 -1.73 0.94
N VAL A 98 2.60 -0.71 1.78
CA VAL A 98 1.82 0.53 1.71
C VAL A 98 2.73 1.74 1.61
N THR A 99 2.28 2.79 0.94
CA THR A 99 3.00 4.06 0.78
C THR A 99 2.07 5.27 0.92
N THR A 100 2.54 6.37 1.49
CA THR A 100 1.79 7.65 1.53
C THR A 100 2.11 8.57 0.36
N GLN A 101 2.76 8.10 -0.70
CA GLN A 101 3.07 8.90 -1.90
C GLN A 101 1.81 9.61 -2.42
N SER A 102 1.90 10.92 -2.70
CA SER A 102 0.78 11.83 -3.05
C SER A 102 -0.32 12.04 -2.00
N LYS A 103 -0.20 11.43 -0.82
CA LYS A 103 -1.21 11.44 0.24
C LYS A 103 -0.72 12.15 1.49
N VAL A 104 0.47 11.82 1.95
CA VAL A 104 1.13 12.46 3.10
C VAL A 104 2.61 12.58 2.79
N SER A 105 3.14 13.79 2.89
CA SER A 105 4.58 14.04 2.83
C SER A 105 5.01 14.89 4.03
N ILE A 106 6.18 14.59 4.55
CA ILE A 106 6.72 15.12 5.80
C ILE A 106 8.05 15.78 5.49
N LYS A 107 8.27 16.97 6.01
CA LYS A 107 9.56 17.66 5.99
C LYS A 107 9.94 18.05 7.42
N TYR A 108 11.08 17.55 7.89
CA TYR A 108 11.56 17.70 9.26
C TYR A 108 10.59 17.14 10.33
N GLY A 109 10.93 17.36 11.59
CA GLY A 109 10.15 16.89 12.73
C GLY A 109 10.71 15.63 13.39
N MET A 110 10.01 15.17 14.42
CA MET A 110 10.22 13.88 15.05
C MET A 110 9.12 12.92 14.60
N ILE A 111 9.50 11.83 13.93
CA ILE A 111 8.57 10.78 13.52
C ILE A 111 8.71 9.62 14.50
N GLU A 112 7.60 9.13 15.03
CA GLU A 112 7.51 8.01 15.95
C GLU A 112 6.60 6.92 15.37
N ALA A 113 7.07 5.67 15.33
CA ALA A 113 6.26 4.52 14.89
C ALA A 113 6.30 3.41 15.95
N ARG A 114 5.13 2.91 16.37
CA ARG A 114 5.04 1.75 17.27
C ARG A 114 4.76 0.48 16.46
N VAL A 115 5.71 -0.45 16.47
CA VAL A 115 5.72 -1.58 15.54
C VAL A 115 5.99 -2.90 16.27
N ARG A 116 5.24 -3.94 15.91
CA ARG A 116 5.46 -5.33 16.33
C ARG A 116 5.81 -6.18 15.12
N ILE A 117 7.00 -6.77 15.16
CA ILE A 117 7.56 -7.60 14.10
C ILE A 117 7.29 -9.09 14.37
N PRO A 118 6.92 -9.91 13.37
CA PRO A 118 6.77 -11.36 13.54
C PRO A 118 8.13 -12.04 13.78
N ASP A 119 8.15 -13.33 14.10
CA ASP A 119 9.40 -14.09 13.96
C ASP A 119 9.79 -14.12 12.49
N ILE A 120 10.88 -13.42 12.14
CA ILE A 120 11.30 -13.26 10.76
C ILE A 120 12.23 -14.38 10.30
N ASN A 121 12.84 -15.12 11.26
CA ASN A 121 13.86 -16.15 11.05
C ASN A 121 14.74 -15.86 9.81
N LEU A 122 15.16 -16.87 9.06
CA LEU A 122 15.88 -16.64 7.81
C LEU A 122 14.88 -16.30 6.69
N GLY A 123 14.88 -15.04 6.25
CA GLY A 123 14.18 -14.58 5.06
C GLY A 123 13.20 -13.43 5.26
N GLY A 124 12.69 -13.17 6.46
CA GLY A 124 11.85 -11.99 6.68
C GLY A 124 12.65 -10.70 6.74
N TRP A 125 12.16 -9.65 6.08
CA TRP A 125 12.78 -8.33 6.03
C TRP A 125 11.71 -7.22 6.16
N PRO A 126 11.26 -6.91 7.40
CA PRO A 126 10.33 -5.83 7.66
C PRO A 126 11.02 -4.47 7.63
N ALA A 127 10.29 -3.45 7.18
CA ALA A 127 10.77 -2.07 7.13
C ALA A 127 9.68 -1.04 7.44
N VAL A 128 10.06 0.02 8.15
CA VAL A 128 9.33 1.30 8.22
C VAL A 128 10.31 2.39 7.84
N TRP A 129 10.04 3.05 6.72
CA TRP A 129 11.01 3.91 6.05
C TRP A 129 10.33 5.04 5.29
N LEU A 130 11.13 5.95 4.77
CA LEU A 130 10.68 7.07 3.96
C LEU A 130 11.47 7.17 2.67
N LEU A 131 10.81 7.64 1.61
CA LEU A 131 11.44 7.98 0.34
C LEU A 131 11.14 9.43 -0.04
N GLY A 132 12.11 10.14 -0.60
CA GLY A 132 11.92 11.54 -0.95
C GLY A 132 10.93 11.75 -2.09
N SER A 133 10.18 12.85 -2.00
CA SER A 133 9.15 13.22 -2.97
C SER A 133 9.70 13.81 -4.26
N ALA A 134 11.01 14.13 -4.32
CA ALA A 134 11.64 14.73 -5.49
C ALA A 134 11.55 13.79 -6.71
N ASN A 135 11.38 14.36 -7.90
CA ASN A 135 11.29 13.64 -9.18
C ASN A 135 12.64 13.09 -9.69
N TYR A 136 13.67 13.08 -8.84
CA TYR A 136 14.93 12.43 -9.16
C TYR A 136 14.82 10.91 -8.99
N GLU A 137 15.59 10.17 -9.79
CA GLU A 137 15.72 8.73 -9.58
C GLU A 137 16.50 8.45 -8.28
N TRP A 138 16.15 7.34 -7.63
CA TRP A 138 16.93 6.84 -6.50
C TRP A 138 18.38 6.60 -6.92
N PRO A 139 19.37 7.00 -6.09
CA PRO A 139 19.26 7.45 -4.70
C PRO A 139 19.16 8.98 -4.53
N ARG A 140 19.08 9.77 -5.61
CA ARG A 140 19.12 11.25 -5.56
C ARG A 140 17.88 11.89 -4.95
N ASN A 141 16.78 11.15 -4.83
CA ASN A 141 15.62 11.59 -4.08
C ASN A 141 15.76 11.34 -2.58
N GLY A 142 16.73 10.54 -2.14
CA GLY A 142 16.98 10.22 -0.75
C GLY A 142 16.03 9.16 -0.18
N GLU A 143 16.55 8.41 0.80
CA GLU A 143 15.84 7.37 1.55
C GLU A 143 16.25 7.42 3.02
N MET A 144 15.27 7.24 3.92
CA MET A 144 15.48 7.24 5.38
C MET A 144 14.76 6.05 6.01
N ASP A 145 15.53 5.06 6.43
CA ASP A 145 15.05 3.82 7.02
C ASP A 145 15.02 3.95 8.54
N MET A 146 13.83 4.17 9.11
CA MET A 146 13.68 4.30 10.57
C MET A 146 13.92 2.96 11.28
N MET A 147 13.57 1.87 10.61
CA MET A 147 13.71 0.52 11.12
C MET A 147 13.78 -0.49 9.99
N GLU A 148 14.82 -1.33 10.05
CA GLU A 148 14.94 -2.56 9.26
C GLU A 148 15.49 -3.71 10.10
N MET A 149 15.01 -4.93 9.84
CA MET A 149 15.51 -6.17 10.44
C MET A 149 15.77 -7.24 9.37
N GLY A 150 16.44 -8.35 9.73
CA GLY A 150 16.71 -9.45 8.79
C GLY A 150 18.06 -9.39 8.08
N SER A 151 18.92 -8.44 8.46
CA SER A 151 20.27 -8.25 7.93
C SER A 151 21.13 -9.51 7.99
N ARG A 152 22.01 -9.68 6.99
CA ARG A 152 22.99 -10.79 6.91
C ARG A 152 23.83 -10.93 8.17
N GLN A 153 24.25 -12.16 8.45
CA GLN A 153 25.14 -12.47 9.57
C GLN A 153 26.42 -11.64 9.54
N SER A 154 27.01 -11.45 8.35
CA SER A 154 28.22 -10.62 8.22
C SER A 154 28.05 -9.18 8.70
N PHE A 155 26.88 -8.57 8.50
CA PHE A 155 26.57 -7.24 9.03
C PHE A 155 26.39 -7.29 10.55
N ARG A 156 25.58 -8.23 11.05
CA ARG A 156 25.34 -8.36 12.50
C ARG A 156 26.65 -8.64 13.27
N ASP A 157 27.50 -9.51 12.74
CA ASP A 157 28.80 -9.86 13.33
C ASP A 157 29.80 -8.69 13.30
N LEU A 158 29.70 -7.80 12.31
CA LEU A 158 30.55 -6.61 12.22
C LEU A 158 30.23 -5.63 13.35
N HIS A 159 28.93 -5.45 13.64
CA HIS A 159 28.43 -4.42 14.55
C HIS A 159 28.09 -4.92 15.97
N ASP A 160 28.39 -6.18 16.30
CA ASP A 160 28.02 -6.84 17.58
C ASP A 160 28.75 -6.28 18.82
N GLN A 161 29.56 -5.23 18.69
CA GLN A 161 30.16 -4.52 19.83
C GLN A 161 29.40 -3.25 20.21
N HIS A 162 28.36 -2.89 19.44
CA HIS A 162 27.55 -1.71 19.66
C HIS A 162 26.34 -2.01 20.56
N ASN A 163 25.33 -1.16 20.52
CA ASN A 163 24.24 -1.05 21.50
C ASN A 163 23.62 -2.40 21.89
N GLY A 164 23.98 -2.93 23.06
CA GLY A 164 23.48 -4.22 23.58
C GLY A 164 24.16 -5.47 23.02
N GLY A 165 25.11 -5.31 22.10
CA GLY A 165 25.97 -6.34 21.53
C GLY A 165 26.87 -7.02 22.57
N ASP A 166 27.19 -8.30 22.37
CA ASP A 166 28.05 -9.07 23.30
C ASP A 166 29.45 -9.39 22.74
N GLY A 167 29.69 -9.05 21.47
CA GLY A 167 30.93 -9.28 20.74
C GLY A 167 31.26 -10.75 20.51
N ALA A 168 30.29 -11.66 20.67
CA ALA A 168 30.46 -13.09 20.47
C ALA A 168 30.01 -13.56 19.07
N ASN A 169 29.48 -12.66 18.24
CA ASN A 169 29.04 -12.89 16.87
C ASN A 169 28.05 -14.06 16.78
N ASN A 170 27.06 -14.02 17.67
CA ASN A 170 26.09 -15.09 17.88
C ASN A 170 24.63 -14.61 17.80
N SER A 171 24.40 -13.36 17.38
CA SER A 171 23.06 -12.82 17.17
C SER A 171 22.31 -13.54 16.04
N ASN A 172 21.01 -13.66 16.22
CA ASN A 172 20.08 -14.00 15.15
C ASN A 172 19.33 -12.76 14.66
N VAL A 173 18.67 -12.90 13.52
CA VAL A 173 17.90 -11.85 12.84
C VAL A 173 16.82 -11.19 13.69
N ASN A 174 16.24 -11.88 14.67
CA ASN A 174 15.20 -11.34 15.54
C ASN A 174 15.78 -10.49 16.69
N GLN A 175 17.10 -10.47 16.87
CA GLN A 175 17.75 -9.81 17.99
C GLN A 175 18.35 -8.46 17.61
N VAL A 176 18.31 -8.08 16.33
CA VAL A 176 19.04 -6.93 15.80
C VAL A 176 18.10 -6.08 14.96
N VAL A 177 18.14 -4.78 15.19
CA VAL A 177 17.46 -3.78 14.37
C VAL A 177 18.44 -2.68 13.98
N GLY A 178 18.38 -2.28 12.71
CA GLY A 178 19.16 -1.20 12.14
C GLY A 178 18.28 -0.07 11.64
N ALA A 179 18.94 1.02 11.27
CA ALA A 179 18.38 2.17 10.60
C ALA A 179 19.42 2.69 9.60
N ASN A 180 18.99 3.43 8.60
CA ASN A 180 19.87 3.85 7.53
C ASN A 180 19.35 5.13 6.87
N ALA A 181 20.24 5.82 6.17
CA ALA A 181 19.93 6.95 5.32
C ALA A 181 20.77 6.78 4.05
N ILE A 182 20.11 6.82 2.90
CA ILE A 182 20.74 6.60 1.61
C ILE A 182 20.55 7.85 0.77
N PHE A 183 21.63 8.28 0.15
CA PHE A 183 21.72 9.49 -0.67
C PHE A 183 22.68 9.27 -1.83
N TYR A 184 22.70 10.19 -2.80
CA TYR A 184 23.65 10.11 -3.89
C TYR A 184 25.03 10.67 -3.49
N SER A 185 26.11 9.98 -3.85
CA SER A 185 27.47 10.53 -3.79
C SER A 185 28.28 10.10 -5.01
N ASP A 186 29.06 11.03 -5.56
CA ASP A 186 30.04 10.71 -6.60
C ASP A 186 31.11 9.72 -6.08
N ASP A 187 31.45 9.77 -4.79
CA ASP A 187 32.46 8.90 -4.18
C ASP A 187 31.93 7.45 -4.02
N ALA A 188 30.62 7.27 -3.97
CA ALA A 188 29.98 5.95 -3.91
C ALA A 188 29.88 5.27 -5.29
N LEU A 189 30.07 6.02 -6.40
CA LEU A 189 30.00 5.48 -7.75
C LEU A 189 31.14 4.51 -8.04
N THR A 190 30.81 3.23 -8.18
CA THR A 190 31.75 2.19 -8.59
C THR A 190 31.12 1.25 -9.61
N PRO A 191 31.90 0.41 -10.34
CA PRO A 191 31.32 -0.59 -11.24
C PRO A 191 30.33 -1.55 -10.57
N ASN A 192 30.42 -1.73 -9.25
CA ASN A 192 29.50 -2.57 -8.45
C ASN A 192 28.40 -1.76 -7.75
N ASN A 193 28.48 -0.43 -7.75
CA ASN A 193 27.47 0.51 -7.23
C ASN A 193 27.25 1.62 -8.27
N PRO A 194 26.66 1.29 -9.43
CA PRO A 194 26.56 2.22 -10.55
C PRO A 194 25.55 3.36 -10.32
N THR A 195 24.70 3.24 -9.29
CA THR A 195 23.72 4.27 -8.90
C THR A 195 24.35 5.39 -8.08
N GLY A 196 25.51 5.14 -7.46
CA GLY A 196 26.15 6.11 -6.56
C GLY A 196 25.44 6.21 -5.21
N ALA A 197 24.74 5.15 -4.80
CA ALA A 197 24.08 5.10 -3.50
C ALA A 197 25.12 5.06 -2.37
N ALA A 198 25.30 6.20 -1.70
CA ALA A 198 25.97 6.26 -0.41
C ALA A 198 24.98 5.85 0.67
N SER A 199 25.46 5.08 1.64
CA SER A 199 24.68 4.64 2.78
C SER A 199 25.49 4.94 4.03
N ILE A 200 24.85 5.58 5.01
CA ILE A 200 25.49 5.83 6.32
C ILE A 200 25.77 4.53 7.09
N SER A 201 25.12 3.41 6.72
CA SER A 201 25.44 2.09 7.26
C SER A 201 26.77 1.55 6.72
N TRP A 202 27.28 2.12 5.63
CA TRP A 202 28.62 1.86 5.12
C TRP A 202 29.63 2.88 5.68
N ASP A 203 29.62 3.03 7.00
CA ASP A 203 30.53 3.90 7.73
C ASP A 203 31.71 3.09 8.32
N PRO A 204 32.96 3.30 7.87
CA PRO A 204 34.10 2.54 8.37
C PRO A 204 34.43 2.80 9.84
N ASP A 205 33.92 3.88 10.42
CA ASP A 205 34.16 4.27 11.81
C ASP A 205 33.00 3.89 12.76
N ASP A 206 31.88 3.34 12.24
CA ASP A 206 30.66 2.98 12.97
C ASP A 206 30.09 4.13 13.84
N ASP A 207 30.24 5.37 13.37
CA ASP A 207 29.65 6.57 13.95
C ASP A 207 28.17 6.69 13.59
N TYR A 208 27.80 6.29 12.38
CA TYR A 208 26.43 6.36 11.86
C TYR A 208 25.71 5.01 11.74
N CYS A 209 26.39 3.90 12.10
CA CYS A 209 25.84 2.56 12.04
C CYS A 209 26.02 1.82 13.38
N ARG A 210 25.07 2.00 14.30
CA ARG A 210 25.10 1.32 15.61
C ARG A 210 23.80 0.57 15.89
N PRO A 211 23.54 -0.52 15.17
CA PRO A 211 22.32 -1.30 15.37
C PRO A 211 22.13 -1.72 16.83
N TYR A 212 20.89 -1.86 17.25
CA TYR A 212 20.52 -2.26 18.61
C TYR A 212 20.33 -3.78 18.69
N TYR A 213 20.92 -4.38 19.72
CA TYR A 213 20.91 -5.80 20.00
C TYR A 213 20.17 -6.08 21.31
N ASN A 214 19.28 -7.07 21.32
CA ASN A 214 18.74 -7.63 22.55
C ASN A 214 18.70 -9.16 22.52
N TYR A 215 19.73 -9.76 23.11
CA TYR A 215 19.87 -11.22 23.20
C TYR A 215 18.86 -11.89 24.13
N SER A 216 18.51 -11.21 25.21
CA SER A 216 17.71 -11.76 26.31
C SER A 216 16.21 -11.71 26.05
N ASN A 217 15.77 -10.68 25.32
CA ASN A 217 14.40 -10.44 24.95
C ASN A 217 14.38 -9.98 23.48
N PRO A 218 14.35 -10.93 22.53
CA PRO A 218 14.33 -10.64 21.10
C PRO A 218 13.29 -9.57 20.73
N LEU A 219 13.54 -8.89 19.61
CA LEU A 219 12.78 -7.73 19.17
C LEU A 219 11.45 -8.12 18.46
N ASN A 220 11.27 -9.41 18.16
CA ASN A 220 10.05 -9.93 17.56
C ASN A 220 8.97 -10.27 18.60
N GLY A 221 7.71 -10.36 18.15
CA GLY A 221 6.56 -10.79 18.93
C GLY A 221 6.03 -9.75 19.93
N ARG A 222 6.68 -8.58 20.04
CA ARG A 222 6.32 -7.48 20.95
C ARG A 222 6.45 -6.14 20.23
N PHE A 223 5.81 -5.10 20.77
CA PHE A 223 5.93 -3.74 20.26
C PHE A 223 7.20 -3.05 20.76
N LEU A 224 7.86 -2.35 19.84
CA LEU A 224 8.91 -1.38 20.10
C LEU A 224 8.52 -0.05 19.45
N ILE A 225 9.12 1.04 19.90
CA ILE A 225 8.90 2.37 19.33
C ILE A 225 10.17 2.79 18.58
N TYR A 226 10.04 3.16 17.32
CA TYR A 226 11.13 3.63 16.48
C TYR A 226 10.96 5.13 16.25
N ARG A 227 12.01 5.91 16.45
CA ARG A 227 11.96 7.35 16.20
C ARG A 227 13.02 7.82 15.24
N LYS A 228 12.65 8.86 14.50
CA LYS A 228 13.56 9.70 13.73
C LYS A 228 13.45 11.12 14.26
N TYR A 229 14.57 11.77 14.50
CA TYR A 229 14.68 13.20 14.75
C TYR A 229 15.34 13.84 13.55
N TRP A 230 14.68 14.84 12.95
CA TRP A 230 15.11 15.41 11.68
C TRP A 230 14.84 16.91 11.64
N ASP A 231 15.86 17.69 11.34
CA ASP A 231 15.77 19.12 11.05
C ASP A 231 16.63 19.46 9.81
N GLU A 232 16.71 20.74 9.45
CA GLU A 232 17.51 21.19 8.30
C GLU A 232 19.00 20.85 8.38
N ASP A 233 19.52 20.59 9.58
CA ASP A 233 20.94 20.40 9.87
C ASP A 233 21.31 18.93 10.11
N SER A 234 20.39 18.09 10.56
CA SER A 234 20.73 16.75 11.05
C SER A 234 19.62 15.70 11.03
N ILE A 235 20.03 14.43 11.04
CA ILE A 235 19.18 13.24 11.19
C ILE A 235 19.72 12.35 12.32
N ARG A 236 18.81 11.77 13.10
CA ARG A 236 19.11 10.80 14.16
C ARG A 236 18.00 9.76 14.26
N PHE A 237 18.32 8.47 14.24
CA PHE A 237 17.37 7.37 14.48
C PHE A 237 17.59 6.73 15.85
N THR A 238 16.50 6.30 16.46
CA THR A 238 16.50 5.62 17.76
C THR A 238 15.49 4.48 17.79
N VAL A 239 15.72 3.53 18.70
CA VAL A 239 14.73 2.54 19.12
C VAL A 239 14.51 2.67 20.62
N THR A 240 13.25 2.66 21.03
CA THR A 240 12.86 2.62 22.43
C THR A 240 12.42 1.20 22.80
N ASP A 241 13.14 0.59 23.73
CA ASP A 241 12.90 -0.75 24.26
C ASP A 241 12.75 -0.69 25.79
N ASN A 242 11.56 -1.01 26.31
CA ASN A 242 11.17 -0.88 27.72
C ASN A 242 11.39 0.53 28.28
N ASP A 243 10.86 1.54 27.59
CA ASP A 243 10.95 2.98 27.95
C ASP A 243 12.38 3.54 27.98
N ILE A 244 13.36 2.79 27.49
CA ILE A 244 14.74 3.24 27.31
C ILE A 244 14.98 3.44 25.83
N GLU A 245 15.33 4.66 25.46
CA GLU A 245 15.69 5.04 24.10
C GLU A 245 17.18 4.79 23.85
N TYR A 246 17.48 4.10 22.75
CA TYR A 246 18.81 3.76 22.29
C TYR A 246 19.06 4.43 20.95
N ASP A 247 20.12 5.23 20.90
CA ASP A 247 20.65 5.81 19.67
C ASP A 247 21.22 4.75 18.74
N LEU A 248 20.82 4.76 17.47
CA LEU A 248 21.43 3.91 16.44
C LEU A 248 22.69 4.55 15.83
N TYR A 249 23.26 5.54 16.55
CA TYR A 249 24.33 6.44 16.17
C TYR A 249 25.24 6.75 17.35
N THR A 250 26.49 7.15 17.08
CA THR A 250 27.36 7.78 18.09
C THR A 250 26.95 9.24 18.26
N GLU A 251 26.75 9.97 17.16
CA GLU A 251 26.31 11.35 17.08
C GLU A 251 25.36 11.51 15.87
N PRO A 252 24.46 12.53 15.84
CA PRO A 252 23.58 12.77 14.70
C PRO A 252 24.33 12.89 13.36
N PHE A 253 23.75 12.37 12.29
CA PHE A 253 24.24 12.56 10.93
C PHE A 253 23.99 14.03 10.52
N MET A 254 25.04 14.72 10.10
CA MET A 254 24.95 16.13 9.69
C MET A 254 24.65 16.23 8.20
N ILE A 255 23.64 17.03 7.85
CA ILE A 255 23.23 17.27 6.47
C ILE A 255 24.11 18.37 5.87
N ASP A 256 24.76 18.10 4.74
CA ASP A 256 25.56 19.08 4.00
C ASP A 256 25.13 19.21 2.52
N GLU A 257 26.06 19.59 1.63
CA GLU A 257 25.79 19.76 0.19
C GLU A 257 25.76 18.42 -0.55
N GLU A 258 26.38 17.36 -0.01
CA GLU A 258 26.36 16.04 -0.63
C GLU A 258 25.08 15.26 -0.32
N SER A 259 24.44 15.55 0.82
CA SER A 259 23.21 14.90 1.27
C SER A 259 22.01 15.86 1.30
N ASP A 260 22.00 16.88 0.44
CA ASP A 260 21.03 17.98 0.48
C ASP A 260 19.60 17.53 0.13
N GLU A 261 19.43 16.33 -0.44
CA GLU A 261 18.12 15.73 -0.68
C GLU A 261 17.30 15.61 0.62
N PHE A 262 17.95 15.42 1.77
CA PHE A 262 17.30 15.37 3.09
C PHE A 262 16.75 16.73 3.57
N LYS A 263 16.85 17.79 2.77
CA LYS A 263 16.16 19.07 3.00
C LYS A 263 14.82 19.19 2.28
N ASN A 264 14.42 18.13 1.56
CA ASN A 264 13.15 18.05 0.83
C ASN A 264 12.11 17.23 1.59
N PRO A 265 10.83 17.27 1.17
CA PRO A 265 9.78 16.41 1.73
C PRO A 265 9.96 14.93 1.36
N PHE A 266 9.49 14.05 2.26
CA PHE A 266 9.54 12.60 2.15
C PHE A 266 8.17 11.98 2.45
N TYR A 267 7.83 10.86 1.83
CA TYR A 267 6.62 10.09 2.13
C TYR A 267 6.96 8.77 2.82
N LEU A 268 6.02 8.22 3.59
CA LEU A 268 6.20 7.00 4.40
C LEU A 268 5.96 5.74 3.56
N ILE A 269 6.68 4.68 3.90
CA ILE A 269 6.52 3.33 3.35
C ILE A 269 6.60 2.31 4.48
N VAL A 270 5.70 1.33 4.45
CA VAL A 270 5.71 0.19 5.38
C VAL A 270 5.58 -1.10 4.57
N ASN A 271 6.47 -2.07 4.81
CA ASN A 271 6.39 -3.39 4.16
C ASN A 271 7.01 -4.51 4.98
N LEU A 272 6.64 -5.74 4.61
CA LEU A 272 7.31 -6.97 5.03
C LEU A 272 7.84 -7.70 3.80
N ALA A 273 9.12 -7.50 3.46
CA ALA A 273 9.77 -8.20 2.35
C ALA A 273 10.18 -9.63 2.75
N ILE A 274 10.40 -10.48 1.75
CA ILE A 274 10.82 -11.87 1.90
C ILE A 274 12.00 -12.13 0.97
N GLY A 275 13.11 -12.60 1.51
CA GLY A 275 14.33 -12.82 0.76
C GLY A 275 15.13 -11.53 0.56
N GLY A 276 15.92 -11.52 -0.52
CA GLY A 276 16.64 -10.33 -0.96
C GLY A 276 18.12 -10.31 -0.58
N LEU A 277 18.87 -9.48 -1.29
CA LEU A 277 20.32 -9.34 -1.24
C LEU A 277 20.88 -8.89 0.11
N PHE A 278 20.07 -8.35 1.02
CA PHE A 278 20.54 -7.92 2.34
C PHE A 278 20.28 -8.96 3.43
N THR A 279 19.70 -10.11 3.07
CA THR A 279 19.47 -11.27 3.94
C THR A 279 20.44 -12.42 3.62
N ASP A 280 20.58 -13.38 4.53
CA ASP A 280 21.34 -14.63 4.29
C ASP A 280 20.54 -15.66 3.45
N SER A 281 19.31 -15.30 3.05
CA SER A 281 18.38 -16.21 2.37
C SER A 281 18.42 -16.08 0.85
N GLN A 282 17.64 -16.92 0.17
CA GLN A 282 17.48 -16.88 -1.29
C GLN A 282 16.99 -15.51 -1.78
N TYR A 283 17.37 -15.17 -3.01
CA TYR A 283 16.95 -13.95 -3.72
C TYR A 283 16.90 -14.21 -5.23
N LEU A 284 16.18 -13.38 -5.96
CA LEU A 284 16.03 -13.52 -7.41
C LEU A 284 17.37 -13.39 -8.13
N GLY A 285 17.76 -14.43 -8.86
CA GLY A 285 18.98 -14.44 -9.67
C GLY A 285 20.26 -14.79 -8.91
N GLY A 286 20.18 -15.29 -7.67
CA GLY A 286 21.35 -15.80 -6.96
C GLY A 286 21.04 -16.86 -5.90
N ASP A 287 22.07 -17.21 -5.13
CA ASP A 287 22.04 -18.31 -4.18
C ASP A 287 22.00 -17.78 -2.72
N GLY A 288 21.25 -18.47 -1.87
CA GLY A 288 21.16 -18.21 -0.44
C GLY A 288 20.51 -19.38 0.30
N LEU A 289 20.36 -19.27 1.62
CA LEU A 289 19.69 -20.31 2.40
C LEU A 289 18.18 -20.33 2.14
N PRO A 290 17.52 -21.50 2.15
CA PRO A 290 16.07 -21.57 1.99
C PRO A 290 15.34 -20.70 3.03
N ILE A 291 14.23 -20.09 2.62
CA ILE A 291 13.37 -19.31 3.52
C ILE A 291 12.88 -20.24 4.64
N SER A 292 13.05 -19.78 5.88
CA SER A 292 12.62 -20.49 7.11
C SER A 292 11.78 -19.62 8.04
N MET A 293 11.45 -18.41 7.60
CA MET A 293 10.41 -17.58 8.22
C MET A 293 9.12 -18.41 8.35
N PRO A 294 8.45 -18.43 9.51
CA PRO A 294 7.14 -19.07 9.64
C PRO A 294 6.09 -18.36 8.79
N PHE A 295 5.11 -19.12 8.28
CA PHE A 295 4.00 -18.58 7.49
C PHE A 295 2.65 -19.10 8.02
N PRO A 296 1.59 -18.28 8.00
CA PRO A 296 1.63 -16.83 7.74
C PRO A 296 2.42 -16.08 8.82
N SER A 297 3.00 -14.93 8.46
CA SER A 297 3.70 -14.03 9.38
C SER A 297 3.06 -12.65 9.34
N GLU A 298 2.86 -12.06 10.52
CA GLU A 298 2.05 -10.84 10.67
C GLU A 298 2.85 -9.74 11.34
N MET A 299 3.08 -8.66 10.61
CA MET A 299 3.65 -7.41 11.10
C MET A 299 2.53 -6.44 11.44
N TYR A 300 2.64 -5.77 12.59
CA TYR A 300 1.66 -4.77 13.04
C TYR A 300 2.33 -3.42 13.21
N VAL A 301 1.73 -2.36 12.67
CA VAL A 301 2.06 -0.96 12.99
C VAL A 301 0.85 -0.37 13.69
N ASP A 302 1.03 -0.02 14.97
CA ASP A 302 -0.03 0.51 15.85
C ASP A 302 -0.32 1.98 15.56
N TYR A 303 0.72 2.80 15.49
CA TYR A 303 0.57 4.18 15.08
C TYR A 303 1.84 4.70 14.42
N ILE A 304 1.67 5.80 13.69
CA ILE A 304 2.75 6.69 13.27
C ILE A 304 2.38 8.11 13.68
N LYS A 305 3.28 8.81 14.36
CA LYS A 305 3.07 10.18 14.84
C LYS A 305 4.19 11.08 14.36
N VAL A 306 3.87 12.31 14.03
CA VAL A 306 4.82 13.34 13.61
C VAL A 306 4.66 14.53 14.54
N TYR A 307 5.76 14.90 15.17
CA TYR A 307 5.86 16.05 16.05
C TYR A 307 6.81 17.08 15.46
N GLU A 308 6.67 18.33 15.86
CA GLU A 308 7.74 19.30 15.65
C GLU A 308 9.02 18.86 16.39
N TRP A 309 10.16 19.14 15.77
CA TRP A 309 11.48 18.95 16.35
C TRP A 309 12.29 20.22 16.12
N ASN A 310 12.86 20.78 17.19
CA ASN A 310 13.60 22.05 17.12
C ASN A 310 12.79 23.22 16.51
N GLN A 311 11.45 23.22 16.70
CA GLN A 311 10.49 24.16 16.07
C GLN A 311 10.42 24.02 14.53
N GLN A 312 10.81 22.87 13.99
CA GLN A 312 10.68 22.50 12.58
C GLN A 312 9.79 21.26 12.45
N GLY A 313 9.05 21.17 11.36
CA GLY A 313 8.15 20.06 11.09
C GLY A 313 7.00 20.56 10.22
N GLU A 314 6.85 19.97 9.05
CA GLU A 314 5.80 20.29 8.10
C GLU A 314 5.19 18.98 7.60
N VAL A 315 3.86 18.90 7.58
CA VAL A 315 3.12 17.79 6.98
C VAL A 315 2.21 18.35 5.91
N ASN A 316 2.38 17.86 4.69
CA ASN A 316 1.48 18.17 3.58
C ASN A 316 0.56 16.96 3.31
N LEU A 317 -0.74 17.20 3.42
CA LEU A 317 -1.79 16.24 3.10
C LEU A 317 -2.26 16.42 1.66
N GLY A 318 -2.38 15.30 0.95
CA GLY A 318 -2.72 15.26 -0.46
C GLY A 318 -1.56 15.61 -1.41
N PRO A 319 -1.87 15.83 -2.69
CA PRO A 319 -0.89 16.31 -3.67
C PRO A 319 -0.42 17.73 -3.33
N PRO A 320 0.62 18.23 -4.01
CA PRO A 320 1.02 19.64 -3.92
C PRO A 320 -0.15 20.59 -4.18
N SER A 321 -0.06 21.83 -3.68
CA SER A 321 -1.06 22.87 -3.93
C SER A 321 -1.25 23.10 -5.43
N SER A 322 -2.50 23.11 -5.88
CA SER A 322 -2.83 23.33 -7.29
C SER A 322 -2.40 24.73 -7.75
N GLN A 323 -1.80 24.78 -8.95
CA GLN A 323 -1.42 26.03 -9.60
C GLN A 323 -2.57 26.53 -10.48
N SER A 324 -2.63 27.85 -10.71
CA SER A 324 -3.69 28.48 -11.51
C SER A 324 -3.19 29.67 -12.32
N GLY A 325 -4.06 30.27 -13.14
CA GLY A 325 -3.74 31.38 -14.02
C GLY A 325 -2.81 30.96 -15.16
N VAL A 326 -1.60 31.52 -15.18
CA VAL A 326 -0.55 31.15 -16.14
C VAL A 326 0.64 30.57 -15.38
N PHE A 327 0.98 29.31 -15.63
CA PHE A 327 2.12 28.65 -15.00
C PHE A 327 3.29 28.56 -15.98
N GLY A 328 4.39 29.27 -15.70
CA GLY A 328 5.56 29.32 -16.56
C GLY A 328 6.44 28.08 -16.42
N ILE A 329 6.80 27.45 -17.53
CA ILE A 329 7.79 26.35 -17.54
C ILE A 329 9.17 26.88 -17.96
N PHE A 330 9.20 27.69 -19.03
CA PHE A 330 10.42 28.31 -19.53
C PHE A 330 10.05 29.53 -20.40
N THR A 331 9.97 30.71 -19.79
CA THR A 331 9.56 31.96 -20.46
C THR A 331 10.22 33.17 -19.79
N ASP A 332 10.48 34.24 -20.56
CA ASP A 332 11.16 35.44 -20.08
C ASP A 332 10.20 36.63 -19.91
N ASN A 333 9.29 36.85 -20.87
CA ASN A 333 8.41 38.02 -20.88
C ASN A 333 6.93 37.68 -20.76
N THR A 334 6.51 36.41 -20.91
CA THR A 334 5.14 36.03 -20.59
C THR A 334 4.91 36.20 -19.10
N ALA A 335 3.88 36.97 -18.75
CA ALA A 335 3.52 37.18 -17.35
C ALA A 335 2.93 35.89 -16.78
N THR A 336 3.50 35.40 -15.69
CA THR A 336 3.12 34.16 -15.02
C THR A 336 2.60 34.44 -13.62
N SER A 337 1.67 33.61 -13.17
CA SER A 337 1.20 33.57 -11.77
C SER A 337 2.23 32.89 -10.87
N ASN A 338 2.85 31.82 -11.40
CA ASN A 338 3.97 31.12 -10.79
C ASN A 338 4.80 30.45 -11.90
N SER A 339 6.02 30.01 -11.61
CA SER A 339 6.90 29.42 -12.63
C SER A 339 7.97 28.50 -12.07
N LEU A 340 8.45 27.62 -12.94
CA LEU A 340 9.70 26.91 -12.77
C LEU A 340 10.90 27.77 -13.21
N GLU A 341 12.03 27.57 -12.54
CA GLU A 341 13.32 28.16 -12.83
C GLU A 341 14.35 27.03 -13.00
N ALA A 342 14.86 26.91 -14.23
CA ALA A 342 15.80 25.87 -14.61
C ALA A 342 17.10 25.95 -13.79
N GLY A 343 17.53 24.83 -13.22
CA GLY A 343 18.67 24.70 -12.31
C GLY A 343 18.39 25.14 -10.87
N VAL A 344 17.15 25.51 -10.54
CA VAL A 344 16.73 25.86 -9.16
C VAL A 344 15.63 24.91 -8.68
N ASN A 345 14.53 24.83 -9.42
CA ASN A 345 13.40 23.95 -9.08
C ASN A 345 12.87 23.16 -10.30
N SER A 346 13.59 23.22 -11.43
CA SER A 346 13.40 22.34 -12.57
C SER A 346 14.72 22.02 -13.26
N GLU A 347 14.75 20.94 -14.02
CA GLU A 347 15.90 20.46 -14.78
C GLU A 347 15.53 20.24 -16.24
N ILE A 348 16.48 20.54 -17.13
CA ILE A 348 16.32 20.31 -18.57
C ILE A 348 17.16 19.08 -18.94
N TYR A 349 16.49 17.97 -19.25
CA TYR A 349 17.14 16.71 -19.58
C TYR A 349 17.16 16.47 -21.09
N VAL A 350 18.34 16.11 -21.59
CA VAL A 350 18.51 15.54 -22.94
C VAL A 350 18.78 14.05 -22.79
N TRP A 351 17.92 13.21 -23.35
CA TRP A 351 18.05 11.76 -23.23
C TRP A 351 19.09 11.20 -24.19
N GLU A 352 19.89 10.26 -23.68
CA GLU A 352 20.87 9.47 -24.43
C GLU A 352 21.88 10.27 -25.28
N GLY A 353 22.09 11.56 -24.98
CA GLY A 353 22.95 12.41 -25.82
C GLY A 353 22.43 12.58 -27.25
N THR A 354 21.12 12.50 -27.45
CA THR A 354 20.48 12.64 -28.77
C THR A 354 20.51 14.07 -29.30
N LEU A 355 20.77 15.06 -28.44
CA LEU A 355 20.84 16.48 -28.76
C LEU A 355 22.15 17.10 -28.25
N THR A 356 22.58 18.16 -28.93
CA THR A 356 23.71 19.03 -28.55
C THR A 356 23.28 20.49 -28.71
N ASP A 357 24.00 21.44 -28.11
CA ASP A 357 23.66 22.87 -28.21
C ASP A 357 23.55 23.34 -29.67
N GLY A 358 22.47 24.06 -29.95
CA GLY A 358 22.23 24.73 -31.22
C GLY A 358 22.71 26.19 -31.23
N THR A 359 22.35 26.90 -32.29
CA THR A 359 22.76 28.28 -32.56
C THR A 359 21.58 29.23 -32.82
N ILE A 360 20.35 28.71 -32.76
CA ILE A 360 19.15 29.49 -33.01
C ILE A 360 18.91 30.42 -31.81
N ALA A 361 18.81 31.72 -32.09
CA ALA A 361 18.54 32.71 -31.05
C ALA A 361 17.14 32.51 -30.42
N PRO A 362 16.97 32.84 -29.13
CA PRO A 362 15.66 32.84 -28.46
C PRO A 362 14.58 33.57 -29.25
N TYR A 363 13.33 33.14 -29.09
CA TYR A 363 12.19 33.84 -29.64
C TYR A 363 11.99 35.16 -28.91
N GLU A 364 12.14 35.13 -27.59
CA GLU A 364 11.98 36.29 -26.73
C GLU A 364 13.09 36.37 -25.67
N GLY A 365 13.15 37.52 -24.98
CA GLY A 365 14.07 37.72 -23.86
C GLY A 365 15.54 37.39 -24.18
N SER A 366 16.20 36.73 -23.24
CA SER A 366 17.61 36.33 -23.35
C SER A 366 17.84 34.83 -23.23
N ASN A 367 16.85 34.09 -22.71
CA ASN A 367 16.90 32.66 -22.48
C ASN A 367 16.10 31.95 -23.58
N GLY A 368 16.60 30.82 -24.06
CA GLY A 368 15.92 30.02 -25.08
C GLY A 368 16.63 28.68 -25.22
N ILE A 369 15.87 27.62 -25.48
CA ILE A 369 16.41 26.27 -25.62
C ILE A 369 16.70 26.03 -27.10
N THR A 370 17.95 25.81 -27.46
CA THR A 370 18.34 25.51 -28.85
C THR A 370 19.18 24.24 -28.92
N TRP A 371 18.80 23.35 -29.84
CA TRP A 371 19.45 22.07 -30.00
C TRP A 371 19.66 21.68 -31.46
N ALA A 372 20.69 20.88 -31.70
CA ALA A 372 20.94 20.15 -32.93
C ALA A 372 20.98 18.64 -32.64
N SER A 373 20.27 17.86 -33.46
CA SER A 373 20.25 16.41 -33.28
C SER A 373 21.55 15.74 -33.69
N THR A 374 21.98 14.75 -32.91
CA THR A 374 23.28 14.07 -33.08
C THR A 374 23.25 12.96 -34.12
N GLY A 375 22.07 12.63 -34.65
CA GLY A 375 21.89 11.62 -35.70
C GLY A 375 21.80 10.18 -35.17
N LEU A 376 21.43 9.99 -33.90
CA LEU A 376 21.23 8.66 -33.28
C LEU A 376 19.96 7.93 -33.71
N GLY A 377 19.21 8.46 -34.69
CA GLY A 377 18.00 7.83 -35.22
C GLY A 377 16.72 8.20 -34.48
N TRP A 378 16.83 9.01 -33.42
CA TRP A 378 15.74 9.67 -32.71
C TRP A 378 16.32 10.84 -31.90
N PHE A 379 15.46 11.69 -31.32
CA PHE A 379 15.87 12.59 -30.24
C PHE A 379 14.77 12.80 -29.22
N GLY A 380 15.16 13.12 -27.99
CA GLY A 380 14.21 13.51 -26.96
C GLY A 380 14.82 14.29 -25.81
N ALA A 381 14.00 15.18 -25.27
CA ALA A 381 14.34 15.99 -24.12
C ALA A 381 13.07 16.39 -23.36
N GLY A 382 13.23 16.77 -22.11
CA GLY A 382 12.13 17.25 -21.28
C GLY A 382 12.56 18.28 -20.25
N ILE A 383 11.58 19.00 -19.72
CA ILE A 383 11.72 19.87 -18.56
C ILE A 383 10.99 19.17 -17.42
N MET A 384 11.74 18.83 -16.38
CA MET A 384 11.28 18.11 -15.21
C MET A 384 11.26 19.06 -14.02
N SER A 385 10.16 19.17 -13.29
CA SER A 385 10.15 19.84 -12.00
C SER A 385 10.92 19.01 -10.96
N VAL A 386 11.65 19.65 -10.04
CA VAL A 386 12.38 18.94 -8.98
C VAL A 386 11.41 18.32 -7.98
N GLN A 387 10.38 19.06 -7.59
CA GLN A 387 9.25 18.55 -6.80
C GLN A 387 8.03 18.43 -7.70
N PRO A 388 7.13 17.44 -7.49
CA PRO A 388 5.93 17.28 -8.27
C PRO A 388 5.09 18.57 -8.33
N VAL A 389 4.50 18.86 -9.48
CA VAL A 389 3.65 20.03 -9.68
C VAL A 389 2.21 19.60 -9.89
N ASN A 390 1.29 20.28 -9.19
CA ASN A 390 -0.14 20.09 -9.37
C ASN A 390 -0.71 21.12 -10.36
N LEU A 391 -1.01 20.68 -11.58
CA LEU A 391 -1.63 21.45 -12.66
C LEU A 391 -3.09 21.02 -12.91
N SER A 392 -3.79 20.45 -11.92
CA SER A 392 -5.17 19.95 -12.09
C SER A 392 -6.16 21.02 -12.54
N ASN A 393 -5.93 22.28 -12.16
CA ASN A 393 -6.81 23.42 -12.50
C ASN A 393 -6.71 23.85 -13.97
N PHE A 394 -5.78 23.29 -14.73
CA PHE A 394 -5.59 23.60 -16.15
C PHE A 394 -6.38 22.67 -17.08
N GLY A 395 -7.31 21.85 -16.58
CA GLY A 395 -8.03 20.84 -17.38
C GLY A 395 -8.67 21.35 -18.68
N ASP A 396 -9.23 22.57 -18.65
CA ASP A 396 -9.80 23.26 -19.83
C ASP A 396 -8.84 24.25 -20.50
N GLY A 397 -7.62 24.32 -19.99
CA GLY A 397 -6.56 25.22 -20.44
C GLY A 397 -5.75 24.67 -21.61
N PHE A 398 -4.55 25.25 -21.80
CA PHE A 398 -3.64 24.90 -22.88
C PHE A 398 -2.20 24.82 -22.39
N LEU A 399 -1.45 23.83 -22.87
CA LEU A 399 0.01 23.90 -22.91
C LEU A 399 0.41 24.68 -24.17
N LYS A 400 1.16 25.76 -23.97
CA LYS A 400 1.63 26.64 -25.05
C LYS A 400 3.15 26.67 -25.08
N PHE A 401 3.68 26.76 -26.29
CA PHE A 401 5.11 26.94 -26.52
C PHE A 401 5.36 27.56 -27.89
N MET A 402 6.48 28.26 -28.00
CA MET A 402 7.05 28.71 -29.25
C MET A 402 8.09 27.69 -29.73
N ILE A 403 8.10 27.40 -31.03
CA ILE A 403 9.10 26.52 -31.64
C ILE A 403 9.52 27.02 -33.02
N LYS A 404 10.82 26.91 -33.32
CA LYS A 404 11.38 27.05 -34.67
C LYS A 404 12.04 25.73 -35.06
N ILE A 405 11.39 25.00 -35.96
CA ILE A 405 11.83 23.68 -36.41
C ILE A 405 11.51 23.51 -37.91
N PRO A 406 12.34 22.81 -38.72
CA PRO A 406 12.07 22.65 -40.14
C PRO A 406 10.73 21.97 -40.42
N SER A 407 10.01 22.43 -41.44
CA SER A 407 8.63 22.00 -41.70
C SER A 407 8.48 20.51 -41.98
N ASN A 408 9.52 19.88 -42.51
CA ASN A 408 9.55 18.47 -42.88
C ASN A 408 9.87 17.53 -41.70
N ILE A 409 10.08 18.07 -40.49
CA ILE A 409 10.30 17.30 -39.28
C ILE A 409 8.95 17.07 -38.60
N SER A 410 8.62 15.81 -38.35
CA SER A 410 7.59 15.43 -37.39
C SER A 410 8.17 15.45 -35.98
N PHE A 411 7.38 15.66 -34.94
CA PHE A 411 7.79 15.49 -33.55
C PHE A 411 6.55 15.27 -32.68
N GLN A 412 6.75 14.92 -31.43
CA GLN A 412 5.72 14.78 -30.42
C GLN A 412 5.98 15.73 -29.26
N ILE A 413 4.91 16.16 -28.60
CA ILE A 413 4.97 16.86 -27.31
C ILE A 413 4.25 16.01 -26.28
N GLY A 414 4.83 15.85 -25.10
CA GLY A 414 4.24 15.04 -24.05
C GLY A 414 4.43 15.61 -22.65
N ILE A 415 3.85 14.89 -21.70
CA ILE A 415 3.95 15.11 -20.26
C ILE A 415 4.05 13.76 -19.55
N ILE A 416 4.65 13.76 -18.37
CA ILE A 416 4.88 12.57 -17.55
C ILE A 416 4.46 12.87 -16.11
N ASP A 417 3.76 11.92 -15.47
CA ASP A 417 3.44 11.98 -14.05
C ASP A 417 4.42 11.15 -13.19
N VAL A 418 4.34 11.28 -11.87
CA VAL A 418 5.21 10.54 -10.94
C VAL A 418 4.99 9.02 -10.95
N TRP A 419 3.87 8.56 -11.52
CA TRP A 419 3.55 7.13 -11.64
C TRP A 419 4.20 6.49 -12.87
N GLY A 420 4.85 7.30 -13.71
CA GLY A 420 5.46 6.86 -14.96
C GLY A 420 4.47 6.80 -16.13
N ASN A 421 3.23 7.29 -15.96
CA ASN A 421 2.33 7.43 -17.10
C ASN A 421 2.86 8.53 -18.02
N GLN A 422 2.79 8.28 -19.32
CA GLN A 422 3.22 9.23 -20.34
C GLN A 422 2.12 9.40 -21.37
N SER A 423 1.94 10.64 -21.84
CA SER A 423 0.99 10.96 -22.90
C SER A 423 1.62 11.93 -23.88
N TYR A 424 1.41 11.69 -25.16
CA TYR A 424 2.03 12.42 -26.25
C TYR A 424 1.02 12.80 -27.32
N VAL A 425 1.14 14.01 -27.85
CA VAL A 425 0.43 14.48 -29.04
C VAL A 425 1.39 14.64 -30.21
N GLU A 426 0.90 14.38 -31.41
CA GLU A 426 1.70 14.36 -32.64
C GLU A 426 1.68 15.69 -33.39
N PHE A 427 2.83 16.09 -33.90
CA PHE A 427 3.00 17.16 -34.87
C PHE A 427 3.57 16.60 -36.17
N PRO A 428 2.72 16.18 -37.14
CA PRO A 428 3.18 15.60 -38.39
C PRO A 428 3.97 16.59 -39.26
N ALA A 429 4.90 16.06 -40.05
CA ALA A 429 5.65 16.84 -41.02
C ALA A 429 4.73 17.55 -42.02
N ASN A 430 4.99 18.83 -42.26
CA ASN A 430 4.30 19.71 -43.21
C ASN A 430 2.78 19.89 -42.97
N GLN A 431 2.29 19.64 -41.75
CA GLN A 431 0.89 19.83 -41.39
C GLN A 431 0.74 20.81 -40.22
N THR A 432 -0.16 21.79 -40.37
CA THR A 432 -0.52 22.69 -39.27
C THR A 432 -1.33 21.91 -38.24
N THR A 433 -0.82 21.84 -37.01
CA THR A 433 -1.45 21.16 -35.88
C THR A 433 -1.41 22.09 -34.67
N TYR A 434 -2.47 22.16 -33.87
CA TYR A 434 -2.54 23.00 -32.67
C TYR A 434 -2.20 24.49 -32.90
N GLY A 435 -2.49 25.00 -34.10
CA GLY A 435 -2.16 26.38 -34.51
C GLY A 435 -0.75 26.58 -35.05
N LEU A 436 0.16 25.61 -34.92
CA LEU A 436 1.55 25.72 -35.36
C LEU A 436 1.66 25.59 -36.89
N VAL A 437 1.91 26.71 -37.57
CA VAL A 437 2.16 26.72 -39.03
C VAL A 437 3.55 26.16 -39.33
N ARG A 438 3.63 25.15 -40.21
CA ARG A 438 4.88 24.46 -40.56
C ARG A 438 5.62 25.15 -41.71
N ASP A 439 6.26 26.28 -41.44
CA ASP A 439 7.03 27.06 -42.44
C ASP A 439 8.54 27.19 -42.13
N GLY A 440 9.01 26.60 -41.02
CA GLY A 440 10.41 26.66 -40.57
C GLY A 440 10.78 27.95 -39.82
N ASN A 441 9.81 28.85 -39.60
CA ASN A 441 9.97 30.02 -38.75
C ASN A 441 9.49 29.74 -37.33
N TRP A 442 9.72 30.69 -36.42
CA TRP A 442 9.10 30.65 -35.10
C TRP A 442 7.58 30.66 -35.26
N GLY A 443 6.92 29.72 -34.60
CA GLY A 443 5.47 29.66 -34.52
C GLY A 443 5.03 29.14 -33.16
N GLN A 444 3.81 29.50 -32.76
CA GLN A 444 3.21 29.04 -31.50
C GLN A 444 2.40 27.79 -31.74
N ALA A 445 2.49 26.84 -30.81
CA ALA A 445 1.52 25.78 -30.64
C ALA A 445 0.68 26.04 -29.38
N SER A 446 -0.59 25.65 -29.41
CA SER A 446 -1.48 25.69 -28.25
C SER A 446 -2.24 24.36 -28.17
N ILE A 447 -1.74 23.45 -27.35
CA ILE A 447 -2.28 22.11 -27.18
C ILE A 447 -3.33 22.14 -26.07
N PRO A 448 -4.60 21.75 -26.32
CA PRO A 448 -5.59 21.64 -25.25
C PRO A 448 -5.13 20.63 -24.20
N VAL A 449 -5.26 20.96 -22.92
CA VAL A 449 -4.88 20.05 -21.82
C VAL A 449 -5.67 18.75 -21.88
N SER A 450 -6.96 18.82 -22.26
CA SER A 450 -7.80 17.65 -22.49
C SER A 450 -7.24 16.66 -23.52
N GLU A 451 -6.43 17.12 -24.48
CA GLU A 451 -5.79 16.24 -25.48
C GLU A 451 -4.45 15.69 -24.97
N ILE A 452 -3.58 16.52 -24.41
CA ILE A 452 -2.26 16.06 -23.95
C ILE A 452 -2.32 15.25 -22.65
N ARG A 453 -3.29 15.50 -21.76
CA ARG A 453 -3.53 14.67 -20.57
C ARG A 453 -3.82 13.21 -20.95
N GLY A 454 -4.55 12.99 -22.04
CA GLY A 454 -5.05 11.66 -22.38
C GLY A 454 -5.91 11.07 -21.25
N GLU A 455 -5.87 9.76 -21.12
CA GLU A 455 -6.71 9.01 -20.18
C GLU A 455 -6.10 8.93 -18.77
N PHE A 456 -4.81 8.60 -18.69
CA PHE A 456 -4.17 8.13 -17.46
C PHE A 456 -3.32 9.16 -16.71
N ILE A 457 -2.95 10.29 -17.32
CA ILE A 457 -2.09 11.28 -16.64
C ILE A 457 -2.81 11.86 -15.42
N ASP A 458 -2.15 11.79 -14.27
CA ASP A 458 -2.53 12.52 -13.07
C ASP A 458 -1.91 13.91 -13.04
N LEU A 459 -2.69 14.93 -13.43
CA LEU A 459 -2.26 16.32 -13.43
C LEU A 459 -1.92 16.85 -12.02
N ARG A 460 -2.29 16.15 -10.95
CA ARG A 460 -1.98 16.56 -9.58
C ARG A 460 -0.53 16.26 -9.19
N MET A 461 0.13 15.37 -9.92
CA MET A 461 1.45 14.85 -9.61
C MET A 461 2.31 14.78 -10.88
N LEU A 462 2.46 15.89 -11.59
CA LEU A 462 3.34 15.94 -12.78
C LEU A 462 4.81 15.92 -12.36
N SER A 463 5.61 15.18 -13.13
CA SER A 463 7.07 15.15 -13.04
C SER A 463 7.74 15.85 -14.21
N TYR A 464 7.25 15.64 -15.42
CA TYR A 464 7.64 16.41 -16.60
C TYR A 464 6.45 17.19 -17.14
N GLU A 465 6.51 18.51 -17.00
CA GLU A 465 5.48 19.43 -17.50
C GLU A 465 5.61 19.69 -19.00
N PHE A 466 6.75 19.35 -19.60
CA PHE A 466 7.00 19.45 -21.03
C PHE A 466 8.03 18.44 -21.51
N VAL A 467 7.68 17.66 -22.53
CA VAL A 467 8.57 16.74 -23.24
C VAL A 467 8.49 17.01 -24.73
N ILE A 468 9.62 16.91 -25.44
CA ILE A 468 9.68 16.81 -26.90
C ILE A 468 10.38 15.52 -27.33
N LEU A 469 9.80 14.82 -28.30
CA LEU A 469 10.33 13.58 -28.86
C LEU A 469 10.28 13.58 -30.40
N GLU A 470 11.25 12.99 -31.06
CA GLU A 470 11.23 12.68 -32.49
C GLU A 470 11.79 11.29 -32.75
N VAL A 471 11.02 10.45 -33.44
CA VAL A 471 11.31 9.00 -33.54
C VAL A 471 11.71 8.52 -34.94
N ASN A 472 11.68 9.37 -35.96
CA ASN A 472 12.06 9.01 -37.34
C ASN A 472 13.53 9.30 -37.66
N GLY A 473 14.27 9.94 -36.74
CA GLY A 473 15.72 10.10 -36.81
C GLY A 473 16.20 11.13 -37.81
N THR A 474 15.37 12.13 -38.11
CA THR A 474 15.73 13.13 -39.10
C THR A 474 16.64 14.19 -38.48
N SER A 475 17.83 14.37 -39.05
CA SER A 475 18.76 15.41 -38.59
C SER A 475 18.16 16.80 -38.76
N CYS A 476 18.15 17.59 -37.67
CA CYS A 476 17.67 18.96 -37.67
C CYS A 476 18.33 19.78 -36.56
N GLU A 477 18.25 21.10 -36.71
CA GLU A 477 18.48 22.06 -35.64
C GLU A 477 17.15 22.77 -35.39
N PHE A 478 16.81 22.94 -34.11
CA PHE A 478 15.57 23.58 -33.69
C PHE A 478 15.77 24.38 -32.40
N ALA A 479 14.79 25.23 -32.10
CA ALA A 479 14.71 25.91 -30.82
C ALA A 479 13.28 25.93 -30.30
N ILE A 480 13.16 25.90 -28.98
CA ILE A 480 11.92 26.02 -28.22
C ILE A 480 12.08 27.17 -27.24
N ASP A 481 11.02 27.92 -27.05
CA ASP A 481 10.99 29.04 -26.12
C ASP A 481 9.54 29.30 -25.66
N ASP A 482 9.37 30.17 -24.68
CA ASP A 482 8.07 30.65 -24.19
C ASP A 482 7.08 29.50 -23.90
N ILE A 483 7.51 28.55 -23.05
CA ILE A 483 6.76 27.38 -22.64
C ILE A 483 5.98 27.70 -21.37
N TYR A 484 4.65 27.55 -21.41
CA TYR A 484 3.79 27.81 -20.26
C TYR A 484 2.44 27.11 -20.37
N TRP A 485 1.83 26.84 -19.23
CA TRP A 485 0.42 26.42 -19.13
C TRP A 485 -0.45 27.66 -18.95
N ASP A 486 -1.56 27.72 -19.68
CA ASP A 486 -2.47 28.85 -19.73
C ASP A 486 -3.91 28.40 -19.46
N GLY A 487 -4.72 29.29 -18.90
CA GLY A 487 -6.12 29.03 -18.60
C GLY A 487 -6.35 28.18 -17.35
N GLY A 488 -5.44 28.21 -16.38
CA GLY A 488 -5.65 27.61 -15.07
C GLY A 488 -6.78 28.32 -14.34
N TYR A 489 -7.88 27.62 -14.10
CA TYR A 489 -9.03 28.16 -13.38
C TYR A 489 -8.78 28.09 -11.88
N ASP A 490 -8.58 29.24 -11.24
CA ASP A 490 -8.65 29.31 -9.78
C ASP A 490 -10.12 29.53 -9.38
N PRO A 491 -10.78 28.52 -8.79
CA PRO A 491 -12.17 28.68 -8.37
C PRO A 491 -12.32 29.77 -7.29
N CYS A 492 -11.23 30.10 -6.59
CA CYS A 492 -11.15 31.07 -5.52
C CYS A 492 -10.65 32.46 -5.94
N GLU A 493 -10.39 32.67 -7.24
CA GLU A 493 -9.91 33.96 -7.71
C GLU A 493 -10.95 35.07 -7.50
N GLY A 494 -10.54 36.12 -6.79
CA GLY A 494 -11.40 37.27 -6.50
C GLY A 494 -12.44 37.02 -5.40
N ILE A 495 -12.42 35.84 -4.78
CA ILE A 495 -13.20 35.53 -3.61
C ILE A 495 -12.44 36.06 -2.38
N ILE A 496 -13.00 37.10 -1.77
CA ILE A 496 -12.50 37.64 -0.51
C ILE A 496 -13.42 37.08 0.57
N CYS A 497 -12.92 36.09 1.26
CA CYS A 497 -13.60 35.50 2.40
C CYS A 497 -13.50 36.44 3.61
N GLU A 498 -14.55 36.44 4.44
CA GLU A 498 -14.56 37.26 5.64
C GLU A 498 -13.52 36.74 6.65
N ASP A 499 -13.22 37.51 7.69
CA ASP A 499 -12.30 37.07 8.75
C ASP A 499 -12.82 35.73 9.31
N GLY A 500 -12.08 34.65 9.06
CA GLY A 500 -12.43 33.30 9.48
C GLY A 500 -13.06 32.39 8.48
N GLU A 501 -12.98 32.75 7.22
CA GLU A 501 -13.34 31.91 6.11
C GLU A 501 -12.12 31.70 5.20
N ILE A 502 -11.98 30.49 4.67
CA ILE A 502 -11.05 30.16 3.58
C ILE A 502 -11.86 29.86 2.33
N CYS A 503 -11.31 30.18 1.16
CA CYS A 503 -11.96 29.78 -0.07
C CYS A 503 -11.54 28.35 -0.43
N GLU A 504 -12.51 27.46 -0.54
CA GLU A 504 -12.34 26.10 -1.04
C GLU A 504 -13.32 25.86 -2.18
N GLU A 505 -12.82 25.35 -3.31
CA GLU A 505 -13.61 25.06 -4.52
C GLU A 505 -14.49 26.23 -5.02
N GLY A 506 -14.12 27.46 -4.68
CA GLY A 506 -14.83 28.67 -5.11
C GLY A 506 -15.99 29.08 -4.21
N GLU A 507 -16.05 28.54 -3.01
CA GLU A 507 -16.95 28.97 -1.96
C GLU A 507 -16.11 29.40 -0.74
N CYS A 508 -16.50 30.50 -0.10
CA CYS A 508 -15.96 30.82 1.22
C CYS A 508 -16.58 29.84 2.20
N VAL A 509 -15.79 28.86 2.61
CA VAL A 509 -16.13 27.99 3.72
C VAL A 509 -15.55 28.63 4.97
N LEU A 510 -16.30 28.58 6.07
CA LEU A 510 -15.73 28.96 7.36
C LEU A 510 -14.47 28.13 7.54
N ASP A 511 -13.33 28.76 7.79
CA ASP A 511 -12.19 28.04 8.37
C ASP A 511 -12.74 27.52 9.68
N PRO A 512 -13.00 26.21 9.75
CA PRO A 512 -13.86 25.70 10.78
C PRO A 512 -13.12 25.84 12.13
N CYS A 513 -11.81 26.10 12.12
CA CYS A 513 -10.97 26.33 13.28
C CYS A 513 -10.63 27.79 13.60
N TYR A 514 -11.09 28.77 12.83
CA TYR A 514 -10.64 30.15 12.97
C TYR A 514 -11.02 30.83 14.29
N GLU A 515 -12.25 30.64 14.78
CA GLU A 515 -12.69 31.18 16.08
C GLU A 515 -12.55 30.16 17.22
N ILE A 516 -11.93 29.02 16.94
CA ILE A 516 -11.91 27.89 17.87
C ILE A 516 -10.61 27.92 18.68
N TYR A 517 -10.75 28.35 19.93
CA TYR A 517 -9.72 28.21 20.96
C TYR A 517 -9.98 26.93 21.75
N CYS A 518 -9.16 25.90 21.52
CA CYS A 518 -9.23 24.66 22.27
C CYS A 518 -8.44 24.75 23.58
N GLU A 519 -9.03 24.29 24.69
CA GLU A 519 -8.41 24.39 26.02
C GLU A 519 -7.85 23.02 26.43
N GLY A 520 -6.55 22.97 26.74
CA GLY A 520 -5.98 21.81 27.42
C GLY A 520 -5.78 20.56 26.56
N GLY A 521 -4.92 20.64 25.54
CA GLY A 521 -4.44 19.46 24.80
C GLY A 521 -5.36 18.98 23.68
N GLU A 522 -6.50 19.65 23.49
CA GLU A 522 -7.39 19.52 22.35
C GLU A 522 -6.78 20.19 21.09
N VAL A 523 -7.09 19.65 19.90
CA VAL A 523 -6.74 20.23 18.60
C VAL A 523 -8.03 20.51 17.84
N CYS A 524 -8.09 21.60 17.09
CA CYS A 524 -9.21 21.84 16.20
C CYS A 524 -9.00 21.10 14.89
N ILE A 525 -9.91 20.19 14.54
CA ILE A 525 -9.96 19.51 13.23
C ILE A 525 -11.39 19.64 12.72
N GLU A 526 -11.56 20.13 11.48
CA GLU A 526 -12.88 20.33 10.84
C GLU A 526 -13.90 21.15 11.68
N GLY A 527 -13.40 22.02 12.56
CA GLY A 527 -14.21 22.92 13.38
C GLY A 527 -14.79 22.33 14.64
N GLU A 528 -14.24 21.22 15.10
CA GLU A 528 -14.47 20.72 16.44
C GLU A 528 -13.15 20.77 17.20
N CYS A 529 -13.16 21.37 18.40
CA CYS A 529 -12.13 21.08 19.39
C CYS A 529 -12.33 19.63 19.76
N ILE A 530 -11.52 18.77 19.15
CA ILE A 530 -11.48 17.38 19.53
C ILE A 530 -10.51 17.28 20.70
N ASP A 531 -11.05 16.87 21.85
CA ASP A 531 -10.28 16.04 22.76
C ASP A 531 -9.71 14.90 21.91
N ILE A 532 -8.46 14.50 22.14
CA ILE A 532 -7.93 13.23 21.63
C ILE A 532 -9.05 12.19 21.87
N PRO A 533 -9.66 11.56 20.84
CA PRO A 533 -11.00 11.02 20.98
C PRO A 533 -11.05 9.95 22.06
N ILE A 534 -11.81 10.21 23.12
CA ILE A 534 -12.28 9.14 23.97
C ILE A 534 -13.47 8.50 23.23
N ASP A 535 -13.23 7.30 22.72
CA ASP A 535 -14.17 6.43 22.03
C ASP A 535 -15.55 6.41 22.74
N PRO A 536 -16.69 6.72 22.06
CA PRO A 536 -18.04 6.61 22.65
C PRO A 536 -18.39 5.18 23.11
N CYS A 537 -17.59 4.19 22.70
CA CYS A 537 -17.63 2.81 23.13
C CYS A 537 -16.59 2.45 24.20
N GLU A 538 -15.75 3.40 24.67
CA GLU A 538 -14.67 3.19 25.67
C GLU A 538 -15.16 2.49 26.95
N ASN A 539 -16.45 2.67 27.30
CA ASN A 539 -17.05 2.08 28.50
C ASN A 539 -18.30 1.23 28.21
N ILE A 540 -18.54 0.85 26.97
CA ILE A 540 -19.69 0.03 26.57
C ILE A 540 -19.21 -1.39 26.30
N ILE A 541 -19.58 -2.30 27.18
CA ILE A 541 -19.29 -3.73 27.04
C ILE A 541 -20.50 -4.37 26.39
N CYS A 542 -20.35 -4.76 25.13
CA CYS A 542 -21.35 -5.53 24.40
C CYS A 542 -21.19 -7.02 24.66
N ASN A 543 -22.28 -7.77 24.51
CA ASN A 543 -22.25 -9.21 24.71
C ASN A 543 -21.54 -9.90 23.53
N GLU A 544 -21.16 -11.15 23.73
CA GLU A 544 -20.55 -11.99 22.69
C GLU A 544 -21.45 -12.04 21.44
N GLY A 545 -20.87 -11.73 20.27
CA GLY A 545 -21.61 -11.59 19.00
C GLY A 545 -22.14 -10.18 18.71
N GLN A 546 -21.82 -9.19 19.54
CA GLN A 546 -22.23 -7.79 19.34
C GLN A 546 -21.03 -6.84 19.33
N GLU A 547 -21.09 -5.79 18.52
CA GLU A 547 -20.15 -4.67 18.52
C GLU A 547 -20.84 -3.35 18.90
N CYS A 548 -20.09 -2.42 19.51
CA CYS A 548 -20.61 -1.11 19.84
C CYS A 548 -20.52 -0.20 18.61
N GLN A 549 -21.66 0.24 18.08
CA GLN A 549 -21.75 1.24 17.02
C GLN A 549 -22.56 2.44 17.52
N GLY A 550 -21.96 3.64 17.50
CA GLY A 550 -22.65 4.88 17.89
C GLY A 550 -23.10 4.92 19.36
N GLY A 551 -22.46 4.15 20.24
CA GLY A 551 -22.83 4.06 21.66
C GLY A 551 -23.91 3.01 21.98
N GLU A 552 -24.28 2.15 21.03
CA GLU A 552 -25.23 1.05 21.22
C GLU A 552 -24.64 -0.28 20.73
N CYS A 553 -24.98 -1.39 21.41
CA CYS A 553 -24.53 -2.72 21.00
C CYS A 553 -25.41 -3.27 19.87
N VAL A 554 -24.81 -3.63 18.75
CA VAL A 554 -25.44 -4.21 17.56
C VAL A 554 -24.80 -5.56 17.22
N ASP A 555 -25.54 -6.50 16.63
CA ASP A 555 -25.01 -7.85 16.34
C ASP A 555 -24.04 -7.84 15.13
N LEU A 556 -22.94 -8.59 15.23
CA LEU A 556 -21.97 -8.78 14.15
C LEU A 556 -22.53 -9.73 13.06
N PRO A 557 -22.45 -9.38 11.77
CA PRO A 557 -22.81 -10.31 10.70
C PRO A 557 -21.72 -11.39 10.53
N SER A 558 -22.11 -12.66 10.48
CA SER A 558 -21.23 -13.80 10.22
C SER A 558 -21.02 -14.03 8.72
N ASP A 559 -19.79 -14.35 8.30
CA ASP A 559 -19.48 -14.74 6.92
C ASP A 559 -20.16 -16.08 6.57
N PRO A 560 -20.81 -16.19 5.39
CA PRO A 560 -21.52 -17.40 5.01
C PRO A 560 -20.55 -18.55 4.68
N ILE A 561 -20.95 -19.78 4.98
CA ILE A 561 -20.13 -21.00 4.81
C ILE A 561 -20.77 -22.07 3.90
N VAL A 562 -19.95 -22.94 3.32
CA VAL A 562 -20.39 -24.17 2.62
C VAL A 562 -19.85 -25.39 3.35
N THR A 563 -20.74 -26.31 3.73
CA THR A 563 -20.39 -27.58 4.37
C THR A 563 -20.70 -28.75 3.44
N PHE A 564 -19.69 -29.55 3.09
CA PHE A 564 -19.81 -30.78 2.31
C PHE A 564 -19.90 -31.98 3.22
N LEU A 565 -20.84 -32.89 2.97
CA LEU A 565 -21.03 -34.12 3.74
C LEU A 565 -21.11 -35.33 2.80
N VAL A 566 -20.34 -36.38 3.10
CA VAL A 566 -20.39 -37.66 2.37
C VAL A 566 -20.36 -38.85 3.33
N ASP A 567 -21.28 -39.79 3.11
CA ASP A 567 -21.35 -41.06 3.82
C ASP A 567 -20.57 -42.13 3.05
N MET A 568 -19.56 -42.67 3.72
CA MET A 568 -18.66 -43.68 3.20
C MET A 568 -18.94 -45.09 3.74
N THR A 569 -20.08 -45.33 4.39
CA THR A 569 -20.44 -46.60 5.06
C THR A 569 -20.35 -47.83 4.15
N ASN A 570 -20.52 -47.66 2.84
CA ASN A 570 -20.46 -48.74 1.86
C ASN A 570 -19.08 -48.91 1.20
N GLU A 571 -18.10 -48.11 1.59
CA GLU A 571 -16.78 -48.03 0.96
C GLU A 571 -15.66 -48.49 1.91
N GLU A 572 -14.57 -49.01 1.35
CA GLU A 572 -13.31 -49.19 2.10
C GLU A 572 -12.49 -47.91 1.97
N ILE A 573 -12.23 -47.23 3.09
CA ILE A 573 -11.53 -45.93 3.10
C ILE A 573 -10.05 -46.12 2.80
N ASP A 574 -9.53 -45.31 1.87
CA ASP A 574 -8.10 -45.22 1.58
C ASP A 574 -7.34 -44.62 2.78
N ASP A 575 -6.13 -45.13 3.06
CA ASP A 575 -5.29 -44.67 4.18
C ASP A 575 -5.00 -43.15 4.14
N SER A 576 -5.11 -42.51 2.97
CA SER A 576 -4.90 -41.08 2.80
C SER A 576 -6.16 -40.22 3.01
N GLY A 577 -7.34 -40.82 3.21
CA GLY A 577 -8.57 -40.13 3.59
C GLY A 577 -9.53 -39.81 2.43
N VAL A 578 -10.59 -39.07 2.75
CA VAL A 578 -11.66 -38.67 1.82
C VAL A 578 -11.54 -37.20 1.50
N TYR A 579 -11.76 -36.82 0.25
CA TYR A 579 -11.52 -35.48 -0.26
C TYR A 579 -12.71 -34.94 -1.04
N VAL A 580 -12.85 -33.61 -1.05
CA VAL A 580 -13.67 -32.86 -2.02
C VAL A 580 -12.74 -32.23 -3.04
N SER A 581 -12.94 -32.52 -4.32
CA SER A 581 -12.11 -31.97 -5.40
C SER A 581 -12.98 -31.24 -6.43
N GLY A 582 -12.50 -30.12 -6.94
CA GLY A 582 -13.21 -29.36 -7.98
C GLY A 582 -12.24 -28.66 -8.92
N SER A 583 -12.71 -28.29 -10.12
CA SER A 583 -11.88 -27.57 -11.10
C SER A 583 -11.58 -26.13 -10.70
N ASP A 584 -12.39 -25.57 -9.80
CA ASP A 584 -12.15 -24.27 -9.19
C ASP A 584 -10.96 -24.32 -8.21
N LEU A 585 -10.17 -23.26 -8.18
CA LEU A 585 -8.98 -23.17 -7.33
C LEU A 585 -9.31 -23.28 -5.84
N GLN A 586 -10.51 -22.82 -5.43
CA GLN A 586 -10.98 -22.91 -4.04
C GLN A 586 -11.33 -24.35 -3.61
N LEU A 587 -11.40 -25.29 -4.56
CA LEU A 587 -11.60 -26.72 -4.31
C LEU A 587 -10.36 -27.57 -4.67
N ALA A 588 -9.19 -26.92 -4.76
CA ALA A 588 -7.87 -27.53 -4.83
C ALA A 588 -7.63 -28.52 -5.99
N GLY A 589 -8.33 -28.38 -7.12
CA GLY A 589 -8.04 -29.13 -8.34
C GLY A 589 -8.10 -30.65 -8.14
N PRO A 590 -7.20 -31.43 -8.77
CA PRO A 590 -7.21 -32.89 -8.63
C PRO A 590 -6.84 -33.35 -7.23
N SER A 591 -6.02 -32.57 -6.51
CA SER A 591 -5.55 -32.89 -5.16
C SER A 591 -6.68 -32.88 -4.12
N GLY A 592 -7.67 -32.00 -4.31
CA GLY A 592 -8.81 -31.84 -3.41
C GLY A 592 -8.46 -31.34 -2.01
N LEU A 593 -9.50 -31.10 -1.23
CA LEU A 593 -9.45 -30.70 0.18
C LEU A 593 -9.81 -31.89 1.05
N LEU A 594 -8.96 -32.19 2.04
CA LEU A 594 -9.15 -33.32 2.96
C LEU A 594 -10.36 -33.07 3.86
N MET A 595 -11.26 -34.05 3.91
CA MET A 595 -12.42 -34.06 4.79
C MET A 595 -12.06 -34.69 6.15
N THR A 596 -12.84 -34.37 7.18
CA THR A 596 -12.71 -34.93 8.53
C THR A 596 -13.88 -35.85 8.84
N GLU A 597 -13.60 -37.08 9.30
CA GLU A 597 -14.62 -37.99 9.79
C GLU A 597 -15.31 -37.42 11.04
N GLN A 598 -16.65 -37.40 11.03
CA GLN A 598 -17.47 -36.92 12.14
C GLN A 598 -17.90 -38.10 13.03
N SER A 599 -18.88 -38.89 12.56
CA SER A 599 -19.40 -40.10 13.19
C SER A 599 -20.08 -40.99 12.13
N ASP A 600 -20.23 -42.28 12.41
CA ASP A 600 -20.95 -43.24 11.55
C ASP A 600 -20.49 -43.28 10.07
N ASN A 601 -19.18 -43.09 9.83
CA ASN A 601 -18.55 -42.98 8.50
C ASN A 601 -19.01 -41.77 7.65
N ILE A 602 -19.57 -40.73 8.27
CA ILE A 602 -19.84 -39.44 7.63
C ILE A 602 -18.59 -38.57 7.70
N TRP A 603 -18.18 -38.04 6.56
CA TRP A 603 -17.05 -37.14 6.39
C TRP A 603 -17.54 -35.74 6.06
N SER A 604 -16.95 -34.74 6.69
CA SER A 604 -17.32 -33.33 6.57
C SER A 604 -16.14 -32.45 6.15
N LEU A 605 -16.44 -31.40 5.39
CA LEU A 605 -15.53 -30.29 5.13
C LEU A 605 -16.34 -28.99 5.05
N THR A 606 -15.94 -27.99 5.83
CA THR A 606 -16.52 -26.63 5.76
C THR A 606 -15.50 -25.65 5.18
N ILE A 607 -15.94 -24.84 4.22
CA ILE A 607 -15.15 -23.78 3.59
C ILE A 607 -15.99 -22.51 3.41
N SER A 608 -15.34 -21.36 3.21
CA SER A 608 -16.00 -20.07 2.92
C SER A 608 -15.61 -19.59 1.52
N PRO A 609 -16.17 -20.19 0.45
CA PRO A 609 -15.81 -19.81 -0.91
C PRO A 609 -16.47 -18.48 -1.28
N THR A 610 -15.96 -17.75 -2.26
CA THR A 610 -16.65 -16.55 -2.76
C THR A 610 -18.01 -16.91 -3.40
N PRO A 611 -19.03 -16.03 -3.42
CA PRO A 611 -20.28 -16.31 -4.14
C PRO A 611 -20.04 -16.67 -5.61
N GLY A 612 -20.65 -17.75 -6.08
CA GLY A 612 -20.37 -18.29 -7.40
C GLY A 612 -20.99 -19.67 -7.66
N THR A 613 -20.80 -20.18 -8.88
CA THR A 613 -21.21 -21.54 -9.25
C THR A 613 -19.99 -22.45 -9.32
N TYR A 614 -20.04 -23.56 -8.59
CA TYR A 614 -18.91 -24.47 -8.43
C TYR A 614 -19.27 -25.87 -8.92
N THR A 615 -18.26 -26.62 -9.37
CA THR A 615 -18.38 -28.07 -9.59
C THR A 615 -17.39 -28.83 -8.73
N TYR A 616 -17.83 -29.97 -8.19
CA TYR A 616 -17.03 -30.80 -7.29
C TYR A 616 -17.33 -32.30 -7.45
N LYS A 617 -16.43 -33.14 -6.95
CA LYS A 617 -16.61 -34.58 -6.76
C LYS A 617 -15.99 -35.02 -5.45
N PHE A 618 -16.57 -36.06 -4.85
CA PHE A 618 -15.91 -36.77 -3.75
C PHE A 618 -14.84 -37.72 -4.28
N ARG A 619 -13.75 -37.84 -3.53
CA ARG A 619 -12.63 -38.71 -3.86
C ARG A 619 -12.13 -39.47 -2.64
N ASN A 620 -12.07 -40.79 -2.74
CA ASN A 620 -11.51 -41.69 -1.74
C ASN A 620 -10.03 -41.95 -2.05
N GLY A 621 -9.16 -41.24 -1.35
CA GLY A 621 -7.71 -41.24 -1.53
C GLY A 621 -7.14 -39.99 -2.22
N PHE A 622 -5.91 -39.65 -1.87
CA PHE A 622 -5.17 -38.50 -2.36
C PHE A 622 -4.46 -38.79 -3.70
N TYR A 623 -4.69 -37.95 -4.71
CA TYR A 623 -3.92 -37.97 -5.96
C TYR A 623 -3.82 -36.57 -6.55
N ASP A 624 -2.65 -36.19 -7.02
CA ASP A 624 -2.35 -34.87 -7.59
C ASP A 624 -2.60 -34.77 -9.11
N TYR A 625 -3.32 -35.75 -9.70
CA TYR A 625 -3.68 -35.78 -11.11
C TYR A 625 -5.12 -36.32 -11.34
N TRP A 626 -5.75 -35.88 -12.43
CA TRP A 626 -7.15 -36.17 -12.76
C TRP A 626 -7.40 -37.63 -13.15
N ASP A 627 -6.50 -38.26 -13.92
CA ASP A 627 -6.63 -39.65 -14.39
C ASP A 627 -6.33 -40.72 -13.31
N GLY A 628 -6.43 -40.34 -12.02
CA GLY A 628 -6.18 -41.23 -10.88
C GLY A 628 -7.43 -42.00 -10.43
N PRO A 629 -7.27 -43.07 -9.65
CA PRO A 629 -8.39 -43.77 -9.04
C PRO A 629 -9.03 -42.96 -7.89
N GLY A 630 -10.01 -43.56 -7.21
CA GLY A 630 -10.63 -42.99 -6.01
C GLY A 630 -11.82 -42.05 -6.28
N TRP A 631 -12.08 -41.67 -7.53
CA TRP A 631 -13.26 -40.86 -7.87
C TRP A 631 -14.56 -41.59 -7.55
N GLU A 632 -15.55 -40.83 -7.09
CA GLU A 632 -16.93 -41.34 -7.07
C GLU A 632 -17.39 -41.73 -8.48
N PRO A 633 -18.17 -42.82 -8.62
CA PRO A 633 -18.68 -43.29 -9.91
C PRO A 633 -19.57 -42.24 -10.59
N ASP A 634 -19.80 -42.42 -11.89
CA ASP A 634 -20.70 -41.54 -12.62
C ASP A 634 -22.12 -41.58 -12.02
N LEU A 635 -22.56 -40.43 -11.54
CA LEU A 635 -23.85 -40.10 -10.97
C LEU A 635 -24.93 -39.99 -12.06
N PRO A 636 -26.20 -40.32 -11.73
CA PRO A 636 -27.35 -40.03 -12.58
C PRO A 636 -27.46 -38.54 -12.98
N ASP A 637 -28.11 -38.26 -14.11
CA ASP A 637 -28.30 -36.90 -14.67
C ASP A 637 -28.95 -35.89 -13.71
N GLU A 638 -29.57 -36.35 -12.62
CA GLU A 638 -30.21 -35.48 -11.62
C GLU A 638 -29.23 -34.81 -10.65
N CYS A 639 -28.04 -35.38 -10.44
CA CYS A 639 -26.99 -34.78 -9.61
C CYS A 639 -25.59 -34.80 -10.26
N GLY A 640 -25.45 -35.40 -11.44
CA GLY A 640 -24.28 -35.28 -12.29
C GLY A 640 -24.41 -34.16 -13.33
N PHE A 641 -23.35 -33.38 -13.49
CA PHE A 641 -23.28 -32.17 -14.30
C PHE A 641 -22.04 -32.17 -15.21
N GLY A 642 -22.21 -31.67 -16.43
CA GLY A 642 -21.12 -31.45 -17.37
C GLY A 642 -20.52 -32.73 -17.99
N GLN A 643 -19.41 -32.55 -18.72
CA GLN A 643 -18.74 -33.62 -19.47
C GLN A 643 -18.06 -34.67 -18.56
N TRP A 644 -17.71 -34.29 -17.33
CA TRP A 644 -17.00 -35.12 -16.36
C TRP A 644 -17.90 -35.69 -15.26
N ASN A 645 -19.20 -35.42 -15.36
CA ASN A 645 -20.24 -35.90 -14.45
C ASN A 645 -19.99 -35.44 -12.99
N ASP A 646 -19.61 -34.18 -12.83
CA ASP A 646 -19.34 -33.57 -11.52
C ASP A 646 -20.65 -33.20 -10.81
N ARG A 647 -20.63 -33.00 -9.50
CA ARG A 647 -21.73 -32.32 -8.79
C ARG A 647 -21.62 -30.82 -9.01
N GLN A 648 -22.72 -30.08 -8.94
CA GLN A 648 -22.74 -28.61 -9.05
C GLN A 648 -23.51 -27.98 -7.89
N PHE A 649 -23.01 -26.85 -7.37
CA PHE A 649 -23.75 -26.01 -6.43
C PHE A 649 -23.59 -24.52 -6.77
N ILE A 650 -24.50 -23.70 -6.25
CA ILE A 650 -24.45 -22.24 -6.32
C ILE A 650 -24.34 -21.74 -4.89
N PHE A 651 -23.33 -20.93 -4.62
CA PHE A 651 -23.13 -20.29 -3.33
C PHE A 651 -23.40 -18.79 -3.43
N GLU A 652 -24.20 -18.28 -2.50
CA GLU A 652 -24.58 -16.87 -2.40
C GLU A 652 -24.17 -16.33 -1.02
N ASN A 653 -25.00 -15.49 -0.39
CA ASN A 653 -24.67 -14.83 0.87
C ASN A 653 -25.31 -15.52 2.09
N SER A 654 -25.53 -16.84 2.02
CA SER A 654 -26.11 -17.63 3.12
C SER A 654 -25.46 -19.00 3.20
N ASP A 655 -25.39 -19.54 4.41
CA ASP A 655 -24.83 -20.86 4.65
C ASP A 655 -25.49 -21.94 3.78
N LEU A 656 -24.69 -22.90 3.32
CA LEU A 656 -25.11 -23.97 2.42
C LEU A 656 -24.54 -25.31 2.88
N VAL A 657 -25.41 -26.30 3.07
CA VAL A 657 -25.01 -27.68 3.38
C VAL A 657 -25.27 -28.58 2.16
N LEU A 658 -24.29 -29.39 1.79
CA LEU A 658 -24.30 -30.28 0.63
C LEU A 658 -24.06 -31.73 1.08
N GLY A 659 -25.14 -32.46 1.35
CA GLY A 659 -25.13 -33.87 1.79
C GLY A 659 -25.89 -34.09 3.10
N PRO A 660 -25.67 -35.19 3.83
CA PRO A 660 -24.73 -36.28 3.53
C PRO A 660 -25.20 -37.12 2.34
N TYR A 661 -24.44 -37.20 1.26
CA TYR A 661 -24.73 -38.13 0.16
C TYR A 661 -24.01 -39.47 0.40
N TYR A 662 -24.62 -40.60 0.04
CA TYR A 662 -23.81 -41.82 -0.10
C TYR A 662 -22.76 -41.59 -1.19
N PHE A 663 -21.52 -42.01 -0.93
CA PHE A 663 -20.44 -41.91 -1.92
C PHE A 663 -20.86 -42.54 -3.25
N GLY A 664 -20.80 -41.77 -4.36
CA GLY A 664 -21.24 -42.24 -5.67
C GLY A 664 -22.75 -42.32 -5.89
N SER A 665 -23.56 -41.67 -5.06
CA SER A 665 -25.02 -41.64 -5.18
C SER A 665 -25.59 -40.22 -5.10
N CYS A 666 -26.75 -40.03 -5.72
CA CYS A 666 -27.59 -38.84 -5.48
C CYS A 666 -28.46 -39.00 -4.21
N GLU A 667 -28.54 -40.21 -3.65
CA GLU A 667 -29.33 -40.49 -2.45
C GLU A 667 -28.63 -39.93 -1.21
N ILE A 668 -29.40 -39.19 -0.42
CA ILE A 668 -28.98 -38.72 0.90
C ILE A 668 -28.92 -39.93 1.83
N SER A 669 -27.84 -40.04 2.59
CA SER A 669 -27.68 -41.01 3.66
C SER A 669 -28.61 -40.62 4.80
N GLU A 670 -29.69 -41.37 4.97
CA GLU A 670 -30.54 -41.23 6.15
C GLU A 670 -29.81 -41.79 7.37
N GLN A 671 -29.38 -40.92 8.29
CA GLN A 671 -29.37 -41.31 9.69
C GLN A 671 -30.07 -40.29 10.58
N GLN A 672 -31.17 -40.80 11.15
CA GLN A 672 -31.92 -40.34 12.32
C GLN A 672 -32.44 -38.89 12.22
N LEU A 673 -33.69 -38.75 11.77
CA LEU A 673 -34.51 -37.55 12.00
C LEU A 673 -34.42 -37.17 13.48
N ILE A 674 -33.66 -36.13 13.77
CA ILE A 674 -33.68 -35.47 15.07
C ILE A 674 -34.97 -34.64 15.05
N GLU A 675 -35.90 -34.96 15.94
CA GLU A 675 -37.18 -34.27 16.00
C GLU A 675 -36.91 -32.79 16.36
N GLY A 676 -37.23 -31.88 15.44
CA GLY A 676 -36.93 -30.46 15.54
C GLY A 676 -35.75 -29.96 14.71
N ASP A 677 -34.94 -30.85 14.14
CA ASP A 677 -33.90 -30.52 13.16
C ASP A 677 -34.56 -30.49 11.77
N ILE A 678 -34.72 -29.28 11.23
CA ILE A 678 -35.56 -29.01 10.07
C ILE A 678 -34.70 -28.70 8.85
N ASN A 679 -33.49 -28.19 9.06
CA ASN A 679 -32.49 -28.06 8.00
C ASN A 679 -31.61 -29.32 7.85
N ASN A 680 -31.79 -30.33 8.71
CA ASN A 680 -31.04 -31.59 8.78
C ASN A 680 -29.52 -31.39 8.96
N ASP A 681 -29.14 -30.38 9.75
CA ASP A 681 -27.74 -30.09 10.05
C ASP A 681 -27.18 -30.91 11.22
N GLY A 682 -28.03 -31.70 11.88
CA GLY A 682 -27.69 -32.56 13.01
C GLY A 682 -27.82 -31.87 14.38
N GLU A 683 -28.19 -30.60 14.41
CA GLU A 683 -28.43 -29.80 15.61
C GLU A 683 -29.87 -29.27 15.64
N VAL A 684 -30.41 -28.97 16.83
CA VAL A 684 -31.70 -28.27 16.97
C VAL A 684 -31.41 -26.90 17.52
N ASN A 685 -31.41 -25.88 16.66
CA ASN A 685 -30.98 -24.53 16.98
C ASN A 685 -31.92 -23.46 16.38
N ILE A 686 -31.52 -22.19 16.48
CA ILE A 686 -32.36 -21.06 16.04
C ILE A 686 -32.64 -21.07 14.53
N ILE A 687 -31.77 -21.70 13.75
CA ILE A 687 -31.92 -21.81 12.29
C ILE A 687 -33.13 -22.70 11.97
N ASP A 688 -33.38 -23.77 12.72
CA ASP A 688 -34.57 -24.61 12.54
C ASP A 688 -35.88 -23.85 12.76
N ILE A 689 -35.90 -22.91 13.72
CA ILE A 689 -37.05 -22.03 13.94
C ILE A 689 -37.32 -21.16 12.71
N ILE A 690 -36.27 -20.62 12.08
CA ILE A 690 -36.38 -19.80 10.87
C ILE A 690 -36.99 -20.64 9.75
N TYR A 691 -36.60 -21.90 9.62
CA TYR A 691 -37.20 -22.82 8.64
C TYR A 691 -38.68 -23.10 8.94
N VAL A 692 -39.10 -23.35 10.20
CA VAL A 692 -40.54 -23.49 10.52
C VAL A 692 -41.32 -22.23 10.17
N VAL A 693 -40.77 -21.05 10.46
CA VAL A 693 -41.41 -19.76 10.12
C VAL A 693 -41.61 -19.67 8.61
N ASN A 694 -40.60 -20.00 7.82
CA ASN A 694 -40.69 -19.97 6.37
C ASN A 694 -41.68 -21.01 5.82
N ILE A 695 -41.82 -22.19 6.46
CA ILE A 695 -42.84 -23.18 6.11
C ILE A 695 -44.25 -22.62 6.40
N ILE A 696 -44.46 -21.96 7.53
CA ILE A 696 -45.74 -21.33 7.90
C ILE A 696 -46.11 -20.20 6.94
N LEU A 697 -45.11 -19.43 6.49
CA LEU A 697 -45.30 -18.34 5.53
C LEU A 697 -45.51 -18.84 4.09
N GLY A 698 -45.26 -20.13 3.82
CA GLY A 698 -45.50 -20.78 2.53
C GLY A 698 -44.32 -20.68 1.55
N ASP A 699 -43.13 -20.32 2.05
CA ASP A 699 -41.93 -20.04 1.25
C ASP A 699 -40.99 -21.26 1.14
N SER A 700 -41.33 -22.39 1.76
CA SER A 700 -40.50 -23.61 1.75
C SER A 700 -41.34 -24.91 1.76
N ILE A 701 -40.69 -26.03 1.44
CA ILE A 701 -41.33 -27.36 1.39
C ILE A 701 -41.46 -27.91 2.82
N SER A 702 -42.65 -28.40 3.17
CA SER A 702 -42.93 -28.96 4.50
C SER A 702 -42.11 -30.22 4.79
N SER A 703 -41.39 -30.23 5.92
CA SER A 703 -40.74 -31.42 6.50
C SER A 703 -41.63 -32.07 7.55
N GLU A 704 -41.59 -33.40 7.68
CA GLU A 704 -42.26 -34.12 8.78
C GLU A 704 -41.66 -33.76 10.16
N SER A 705 -40.39 -33.31 10.21
CA SER A 705 -39.73 -32.84 11.44
C SER A 705 -40.20 -31.45 11.91
N ALA A 706 -40.91 -30.69 11.06
CA ALA A 706 -41.40 -29.36 11.40
C ALA A 706 -42.76 -29.35 12.13
N ASP A 707 -43.53 -30.46 12.10
CA ASP A 707 -44.72 -30.66 12.92
C ASP A 707 -44.31 -31.21 14.30
N PHE A 708 -43.65 -30.35 15.06
CA PHE A 708 -43.01 -30.71 16.32
C PHE A 708 -43.99 -31.28 17.35
N ASN A 709 -45.23 -30.79 17.34
CA ASN A 709 -46.26 -31.23 18.29
C ASN A 709 -47.13 -32.40 17.78
N GLN A 710 -46.91 -32.83 16.53
CA GLN A 710 -47.56 -33.94 15.85
C GLN A 710 -49.09 -33.82 15.75
N ASP A 711 -49.62 -32.60 15.63
CA ASP A 711 -51.06 -32.37 15.44
C ASP A 711 -51.49 -32.35 13.96
N GLY A 712 -50.52 -32.52 13.04
CA GLY A 712 -50.72 -32.53 11.60
C GLY A 712 -50.76 -31.13 10.99
N LEU A 713 -50.44 -30.06 11.74
CA LEU A 713 -50.46 -28.68 11.28
C LEU A 713 -49.21 -27.92 11.72
N ILE A 714 -48.32 -27.59 10.79
CA ILE A 714 -47.13 -26.76 11.06
C ILE A 714 -47.57 -25.31 11.31
N ASN A 715 -47.42 -24.83 12.54
CA ASN A 715 -47.87 -23.51 12.97
C ASN A 715 -47.06 -22.95 14.15
N ILE A 716 -47.46 -21.78 14.67
CA ILE A 716 -46.72 -21.08 15.74
C ILE A 716 -46.55 -21.92 17.03
N PHE A 717 -47.40 -22.91 17.26
CA PHE A 717 -47.28 -23.81 18.41
C PHE A 717 -46.10 -24.78 18.30
N ASP A 718 -45.67 -25.12 17.07
CA ASP A 718 -44.47 -25.93 16.82
C ASP A 718 -43.22 -25.11 17.13
N ILE A 719 -43.19 -23.85 16.70
CA ILE A 719 -42.12 -22.90 17.02
C ILE A 719 -41.96 -22.74 18.53
N LEU A 720 -43.06 -22.56 19.27
CA LEU A 720 -42.99 -22.37 20.72
C LEU A 720 -42.43 -23.58 21.46
N GLN A 721 -42.60 -24.79 20.93
CA GLN A 721 -42.05 -26.01 21.54
C GLN A 721 -40.59 -26.19 21.17
N LEU A 722 -40.22 -25.89 19.92
CA LEU A 722 -38.85 -25.89 19.44
C LEU A 722 -37.98 -24.89 20.23
N VAL A 723 -38.48 -23.66 20.41
CA VAL A 723 -37.85 -22.62 21.24
C VAL A 723 -37.63 -23.08 22.68
N ASN A 724 -38.58 -23.81 23.27
CA ASN A 724 -38.45 -24.27 24.65
C ASN A 724 -37.37 -25.35 24.81
N ILE A 725 -37.05 -26.11 23.76
CA ILE A 725 -35.98 -27.11 23.79
C ILE A 725 -34.62 -26.42 23.66
N ILE A 726 -34.51 -25.49 22.71
CA ILE A 726 -33.29 -24.70 22.46
C ILE A 726 -32.87 -23.88 23.70
N ILE A 727 -33.82 -23.48 24.55
CA ILE A 727 -33.54 -22.67 25.76
C ILE A 727 -33.25 -23.55 27.00
N ILE A 728 -33.51 -24.87 26.96
CA ILE A 728 -33.33 -25.78 28.11
C ILE A 728 -32.03 -26.58 28.05
N GLU A 729 -31.45 -26.76 26.86
CA GLU A 729 -30.05 -27.20 26.69
C GLU A 729 -29.06 -26.03 26.87
#